data_AF-A0AA41SW46-F1
#
_entry.id   AF-A0AA41SW46-F1
#
_cell.length_a   1.000
_cell.length_b   1.000
_cell.length_c   1.000
_cell.angle_alpha   90.00
_cell.angle_beta   90.00
_cell.angle_gamma   90.00
#
_symmetry.space_group_name_H-M   'P 1'
#
loop_
_entity.id
_entity.type
_entity.pdbx_description
1 polymer ?
#
loop_
_entity_poly.entity_id
_entity_poly.type
_entity_poly.pdbx_seq_one_letter_code
_entity_poly.pdbx_strand_id
1 'polypeptide(L)'
;MWLCALVLAALSACTAWGHLSSPPVVDTVHGKVLGKYVSLEGSAQPVAVFLGVPFAKPPLGSLRFAPPQPAEPWSYVKNTTSYPPMCSQDAVAGQVLSELFTNRKENIPLTFSEDCLYLNIYTPADLAGRGRLPVMVWIHGGGLVVGGASTYDGLALSAHENVVVVTIQYRLGIWGFFSTGDEHCPGNWGHLDQVAALRWVQDNIANFGGNPGSVTIFGESAGGESVSVLVLSPLAKNLFHRAISESGVALTAALIRKDIKPVTEKIAITAGCKTTTSAVMVHCLRQKTEEELLETKMNMFSLDLFGDPRESYPFLPTVIDGKLLPKTPQELLADKNFNRVPYMVGINKQEFGWLIPMMMGYPLSEGKLDQQTATALLWKSYPLVNLSEELIPVAIEKYLGGTDDPVRKKDLFLDLIADVVFGVPSVMIARGHRGHPSSPPVVDTVHGKVLGKYVSLEGSAQPVAVFLGVPFAKPPLGSLRFAPPQPAEPWSSVKNTTSYPPMCSQDAAAGQMTSDLLTNRKENVHLKFSEDCLYLNIYTPADLTKRSSLPVMVWIHGGGLVVGGASTYDGLVLSAHENVVVVTIQYRLGIWGFFSTGDEHCPGNWGHLDQVAALRWVQDNIANFGGNPGSVTIFGESAGGESVSVLVLSPLAKNLFHRAISESGVALTPGLLRKDNKLVAEEIPEELTSVATEKYLGGTDDPARKKDLFLDLMGDVMFAVPSVMVARGHRDAGAPTYMYEFEYRPSFASDLRPQTVLGDHGDEVFSVFGAPFLKEGASEEETNLSRMVMRFWANFARNGNPNGDGLPHWPEYDQKEGYLQIGATNQAAAGLKDKEVAFWTELRARVAGEKSPQSDHTEL
;
A
#
# COMPACT_ATOMS: atom_id res chain seq x y z
N MET A 1 -84.93 2.34 19.51
CA MET A 1 -83.88 3.24 20.04
C MET A 1 -82.57 2.49 20.34
N TRP A 2 -82.52 1.54 21.28
CA TRP A 2 -81.23 0.94 21.71
C TRP A 2 -80.41 0.25 20.61
N LEU A 3 -81.02 -0.47 19.65
CA LEU A 3 -80.23 -1.07 18.55
C LEU A 3 -79.51 -0.03 17.67
N CYS A 4 -80.11 1.15 17.45
CA CYS A 4 -79.48 2.19 16.63
C CYS A 4 -78.20 2.75 17.30
N ALA A 5 -78.19 2.82 18.63
CA ALA A 5 -77.03 3.26 19.39
C ALA A 5 -75.88 2.23 19.31
N LEU A 6 -76.18 0.93 19.35
CA LEU A 6 -75.18 -0.13 19.19
C LEU A 6 -74.58 -0.18 17.78
N VAL A 7 -75.40 0.03 16.73
CA VAL A 7 -74.90 0.09 15.35
C VAL A 7 -74.03 1.32 15.11
N LEU A 8 -74.40 2.48 15.65
CA LEU A 8 -73.56 3.68 15.59
C LEU A 8 -72.25 3.52 16.38
N ALA A 9 -72.29 2.91 17.56
CA ALA A 9 -71.10 2.62 18.36
C ALA A 9 -70.14 1.65 17.65
N ALA A 10 -70.67 0.62 16.98
CA ALA A 10 -69.87 -0.30 16.16
C ALA A 10 -69.21 0.42 14.97
N LEU A 11 -69.94 1.29 14.27
CA LEU A 11 -69.39 2.08 13.16
C LEU A 11 -68.29 3.06 13.61
N SER A 12 -68.40 3.66 14.79
CA SER A 12 -67.33 4.50 15.37
C SER A 12 -66.17 3.71 15.98
N ALA A 13 -66.37 2.44 16.35
CA ALA A 13 -65.29 1.55 16.76
C ALA A 13 -64.45 1.09 15.55
N CYS A 14 -65.08 0.86 14.39
CA CYS A 14 -64.38 0.52 13.15
C CYS A 14 -63.49 1.67 12.61
N THR A 15 -63.73 2.93 13.00
CA THR A 15 -62.84 4.05 12.67
C THR A 15 -61.62 4.19 13.58
N ALA A 16 -61.44 3.29 14.56
CA ALA A 16 -60.28 3.28 15.47
C ALA A 16 -59.21 2.23 15.10
N TRP A 17 -59.39 1.47 14.02
CA TRP A 17 -58.24 0.85 13.34
C TRP A 17 -57.51 1.92 12.56
N GLY A 18 -56.30 2.26 13.01
CA GLY A 18 -55.46 3.27 12.36
C GLY A 18 -55.28 2.94 10.87
N HIS A 19 -55.37 3.97 10.02
CA HIS A 19 -55.16 3.82 8.58
C HIS A 19 -53.84 3.09 8.32
N LEU A 20 -53.88 1.96 7.61
CA LEU A 20 -52.71 1.49 6.89
C LEU A 20 -52.36 2.56 5.86
N SER A 21 -51.35 3.38 6.16
CA SER A 21 -50.77 4.32 5.21
C SER A 21 -50.45 3.57 3.92
N SER A 22 -50.95 4.07 2.79
CA SER A 22 -50.65 3.46 1.50
C SER A 22 -49.14 3.36 1.32
N PRO A 23 -48.58 2.24 0.82
CA PRO A 23 -47.13 2.06 0.81
C PRO A 23 -46.44 3.17 -0.01
N PRO A 24 -45.27 3.66 0.44
CA PRO A 24 -44.68 4.87 -0.09
C PRO A 24 -44.25 4.69 -1.54
N VAL A 25 -44.69 5.59 -2.43
CA VAL A 25 -44.29 5.63 -3.83
C VAL A 25 -43.47 6.89 -4.08
N VAL A 26 -42.27 6.73 -4.64
CA VAL A 26 -41.34 7.81 -4.92
C VAL A 26 -40.97 7.83 -6.41
N ASP A 27 -40.86 9.02 -6.98
CA ASP A 27 -40.33 9.23 -8.34
C ASP A 27 -38.79 9.26 -8.33
N THR A 28 -38.18 8.53 -9.27
CA THR A 28 -36.75 8.61 -9.59
C THR A 28 -36.60 9.05 -11.05
N VAL A 29 -35.41 9.52 -11.44
CA VAL A 29 -35.08 9.88 -12.83
C VAL A 29 -35.37 8.73 -13.83
N HIS A 30 -35.31 7.49 -13.36
CA HIS A 30 -35.52 6.28 -14.17
C HIS A 30 -36.96 5.72 -14.09
N GLY A 31 -37.82 6.22 -13.19
CA GLY A 31 -39.19 5.73 -13.00
C GLY A 31 -39.64 5.68 -11.55
N LYS A 32 -40.87 5.23 -11.30
CA LYS A 32 -41.45 5.15 -9.94
C LYS A 32 -41.00 3.91 -9.18
N VAL A 33 -40.79 4.03 -7.88
CA VAL A 33 -40.47 2.91 -6.96
C VAL A 33 -41.49 2.81 -5.83
N LEU A 34 -41.80 1.59 -5.38
CA LEU A 34 -42.73 1.27 -4.29
C LEU A 34 -41.95 0.68 -3.11
N GLY A 35 -41.94 1.38 -1.98
CA GLY A 35 -41.35 0.92 -0.72
C GLY A 35 -42.39 0.34 0.24
N LYS A 36 -41.98 0.18 1.50
CA LYS A 36 -42.84 -0.22 2.64
C LYS A 36 -42.57 0.67 3.85
N TYR A 37 -43.58 0.90 4.68
CA TYR A 37 -43.39 1.55 5.98
C TYR A 37 -42.98 0.52 7.04
N VAL A 38 -42.01 0.86 7.89
CA VAL A 38 -41.55 0.05 9.03
C VAL A 38 -41.47 0.95 10.26
N SER A 39 -42.16 0.57 11.33
CA SER A 39 -42.08 1.28 12.63
C SER A 39 -40.96 0.68 13.49
N LEU A 40 -40.17 1.56 14.12
CA LEU A 40 -39.26 1.19 15.20
C LEU A 40 -39.92 1.50 16.55
N GLU A 41 -39.69 0.67 17.57
CA GLU A 41 -40.21 0.93 18.91
C GLU A 41 -39.65 2.25 19.48
N GLY A 42 -40.51 3.05 20.12
CA GLY A 42 -40.16 4.40 20.58
C GLY A 42 -40.10 5.48 19.49
N SER A 43 -40.21 5.14 18.19
CA SER A 43 -40.33 6.15 17.13
C SER A 43 -41.76 6.67 16.99
N ALA A 44 -41.92 7.98 16.82
CA ALA A 44 -43.23 8.62 16.58
C ALA A 44 -43.67 8.57 15.09
N GLN A 45 -42.77 8.25 14.17
CA GLN A 45 -43.09 8.08 12.74
C GLN A 45 -42.45 6.79 12.18
N PRO A 46 -43.12 6.10 11.24
CA PRO A 46 -42.55 4.95 10.54
C PRO A 46 -41.54 5.39 9.48
N VAL A 47 -40.45 4.65 9.37
CA VAL A 47 -39.44 4.82 8.32
C VAL A 47 -39.98 4.24 7.01
N ALA A 48 -39.87 4.99 5.91
CA ALA A 48 -40.10 4.47 4.57
C ALA A 48 -38.84 3.74 4.08
N VAL A 49 -39.00 2.46 3.73
CA VAL A 49 -37.91 1.55 3.35
C VAL A 49 -38.10 1.09 1.91
N PHE A 50 -37.07 1.29 1.09
CA PHE A 50 -36.99 0.86 -0.30
C PHE A 50 -35.80 -0.07 -0.45
N LEU A 51 -36.04 -1.29 -0.91
CA LEU A 51 -35.04 -2.36 -1.03
C LEU A 51 -34.88 -2.76 -2.49
N GLY A 52 -33.64 -2.95 -2.95
CA GLY A 52 -33.37 -3.36 -4.32
C GLY A 52 -33.68 -2.28 -5.36
N VAL A 53 -33.32 -1.01 -5.09
CA VAL A 53 -33.42 0.08 -6.07
C VAL A 53 -32.21 0.02 -7.01
N PRO A 54 -32.36 -0.19 -8.33
CA PRO A 54 -31.22 -0.25 -9.25
C PRO A 54 -30.64 1.14 -9.48
N PHE A 55 -29.33 1.28 -9.31
CA PHE A 55 -28.61 2.52 -9.62
C PHE A 55 -27.88 2.48 -10.96
N ALA A 56 -27.58 1.27 -11.46
CA ALA A 56 -26.92 1.03 -12.74
C ALA A 56 -27.64 -0.07 -13.53
N LYS A 57 -27.24 -0.23 -14.79
CA LYS A 57 -27.61 -1.36 -15.65
C LYS A 57 -26.90 -2.63 -15.17
N PRO A 58 -27.57 -3.81 -15.16
CA PRO A 58 -26.94 -5.08 -14.79
C PRO A 58 -25.65 -5.32 -15.60
N PRO A 59 -24.49 -5.59 -14.96
CA PRO A 59 -23.17 -5.62 -15.58
C PRO A 59 -22.88 -6.91 -16.37
N LEU A 60 -23.91 -7.48 -17.00
CA LEU A 60 -23.90 -8.83 -17.59
C LEU A 60 -23.14 -8.91 -18.92
N GLY A 61 -22.46 -10.03 -19.15
CA GLY A 61 -21.83 -10.39 -20.43
C GLY A 61 -20.81 -9.35 -20.90
N SER A 62 -21.14 -8.60 -21.97
CA SER A 62 -20.24 -7.56 -22.50
C SER A 62 -20.01 -6.36 -21.55
N LEU A 63 -20.85 -6.18 -20.53
CA LEU A 63 -20.69 -5.16 -19.49
C LEU A 63 -19.83 -5.64 -18.30
N ARG A 64 -19.45 -6.92 -18.26
CA ARG A 64 -18.47 -7.45 -17.29
C ARG A 64 -17.10 -6.80 -17.58
N PHE A 65 -16.36 -6.40 -16.55
CA PHE A 65 -15.10 -5.66 -16.67
C PHE A 65 -15.22 -4.34 -17.47
N ALA A 66 -16.31 -3.60 -17.24
CA ALA A 66 -16.54 -2.28 -17.83
C ALA A 66 -17.14 -1.33 -16.79
N PRO A 67 -17.04 0.01 -16.98
CA PRO A 67 -17.69 0.97 -16.10
C PRO A 67 -19.21 0.75 -16.06
N PRO A 68 -19.88 0.96 -14.91
CA PRO A 68 -21.34 0.87 -14.84
C PRO A 68 -21.99 1.87 -15.80
N GLN A 69 -23.09 1.45 -16.42
CA GLN A 69 -23.94 2.30 -17.25
C GLN A 69 -25.20 2.69 -16.46
N PRO A 70 -25.85 3.83 -16.75
CA PRO A 70 -27.12 4.19 -16.13
C PRO A 70 -28.19 3.09 -16.29
N ALA A 71 -29.07 2.96 -15.30
CA ALA A 71 -30.16 1.98 -15.37
C ALA A 71 -31.13 2.30 -16.53
N GLU A 72 -31.67 1.25 -17.18
CA GLU A 72 -32.72 1.44 -18.19
C GLU A 72 -34.01 1.94 -17.52
N PRO A 73 -34.67 2.98 -18.05
CA PRO A 73 -35.87 3.56 -17.43
C PRO A 73 -37.09 2.62 -17.54
N TRP A 74 -37.98 2.68 -16.56
CA TRP A 74 -39.18 1.82 -16.46
C TRP A 74 -40.47 2.63 -16.36
N SER A 75 -41.49 2.22 -17.12
CA SER A 75 -42.78 2.94 -17.27
C SER A 75 -43.83 2.61 -16.19
N TYR A 76 -43.59 1.57 -15.40
CA TYR A 76 -44.49 1.09 -14.34
C TYR A 76 -43.99 1.53 -12.96
N VAL A 77 -44.68 1.15 -11.88
CA VAL A 77 -44.14 1.31 -10.52
C VAL A 77 -43.32 0.05 -10.19
N LYS A 78 -42.00 0.17 -10.09
CA LYS A 78 -41.11 -0.94 -9.74
C LYS A 78 -41.30 -1.28 -8.26
N ASN A 79 -41.58 -2.55 -7.95
CA ASN A 79 -41.67 -2.98 -6.56
C ASN A 79 -40.27 -3.10 -5.93
N THR A 80 -40.05 -2.40 -4.82
CA THR A 80 -38.77 -2.31 -4.11
C THR A 80 -38.98 -2.58 -2.62
N THR A 81 -39.60 -3.72 -2.30
CA THR A 81 -39.93 -4.16 -0.93
C THR A 81 -39.12 -5.36 -0.43
N SER A 82 -38.26 -5.91 -1.30
CA SER A 82 -37.49 -7.14 -1.08
C SER A 82 -36.00 -6.87 -1.28
N TYR A 83 -35.13 -7.57 -0.54
CA TYR A 83 -33.69 -7.39 -0.68
C TYR A 83 -33.19 -7.85 -2.06
N PRO A 84 -32.22 -7.15 -2.66
CA PRO A 84 -31.59 -7.57 -3.92
C PRO A 84 -30.65 -8.76 -3.67
N PRO A 85 -30.24 -9.48 -4.74
CA PRO A 85 -29.09 -10.37 -4.67
C PRO A 85 -27.82 -9.59 -4.27
N MET A 86 -26.96 -10.19 -3.46
CA MET A 86 -25.58 -9.72 -3.30
C MET A 86 -24.77 -10.02 -4.57
N CYS A 87 -23.65 -9.34 -4.77
CA CYS A 87 -22.78 -9.62 -5.90
C CYS A 87 -22.15 -11.01 -5.79
N SER A 88 -21.87 -11.63 -6.94
CA SER A 88 -21.18 -12.92 -7.09
C SER A 88 -19.94 -13.00 -6.19
N GLN A 89 -19.95 -13.97 -5.28
CA GLN A 89 -18.92 -14.20 -4.25
C GLN A 89 -19.05 -15.63 -3.72
N ASP A 90 -18.12 -16.07 -2.85
CA ASP A 90 -18.32 -17.34 -2.13
C ASP A 90 -19.56 -17.25 -1.21
N ALA A 91 -20.54 -18.11 -1.47
CA ALA A 91 -21.84 -18.06 -0.81
C ALA A 91 -21.77 -18.45 0.68
N VAL A 92 -20.77 -19.24 1.11
CA VAL A 92 -20.61 -19.68 2.49
C VAL A 92 -19.89 -18.58 3.29
N ALA A 93 -18.76 -18.08 2.78
CA ALA A 93 -18.03 -16.98 3.41
C ALA A 93 -18.86 -15.68 3.44
N GLY A 94 -19.60 -15.39 2.37
CA GLY A 94 -20.53 -14.25 2.32
C GLY A 94 -21.68 -14.36 3.32
N GLN A 95 -22.28 -15.56 3.48
CA GLN A 95 -23.27 -15.80 4.54
C GLN A 95 -22.63 -15.63 5.92
N VAL A 96 -21.55 -16.35 6.24
CA VAL A 96 -20.90 -16.29 7.56
C VAL A 96 -20.49 -14.87 7.93
N LEU A 97 -19.90 -14.10 7.01
CA LEU A 97 -19.58 -12.69 7.24
C LEU A 97 -20.84 -11.86 7.51
N SER A 98 -21.91 -12.06 6.73
CA SER A 98 -23.18 -11.37 6.96
C SER A 98 -23.85 -11.76 8.29
N GLU A 99 -23.66 -12.98 8.79
CA GLU A 99 -24.20 -13.40 10.09
C GLU A 99 -23.40 -12.84 11.27
N LEU A 100 -22.10 -12.62 11.08
CA LEU A 100 -21.23 -12.00 12.08
C LEU A 100 -21.41 -10.47 12.14
N PHE A 101 -21.71 -9.79 11.03
CA PHE A 101 -21.85 -8.31 10.97
C PHE A 101 -23.28 -7.78 11.04
N THR A 102 -24.30 -8.62 10.85
CA THR A 102 -25.70 -8.15 10.79
C THR A 102 -26.14 -7.51 12.12
N ASN A 103 -26.60 -6.25 12.05
CA ASN A 103 -27.27 -5.58 13.17
C ASN A 103 -28.71 -6.09 13.42
N ARG A 104 -29.21 -7.01 12.60
CA ARG A 104 -30.60 -7.50 12.59
C ARG A 104 -30.83 -8.60 13.65
N LYS A 105 -32.09 -8.78 14.04
CA LYS A 105 -32.54 -9.93 14.86
C LYS A 105 -32.49 -11.25 14.10
N GLU A 106 -32.94 -11.24 12.85
CA GLU A 106 -33.08 -12.42 12.00
C GLU A 106 -32.13 -12.31 10.81
N ASN A 107 -31.47 -13.42 10.47
CA ASN A 107 -30.61 -13.51 9.29
C ASN A 107 -31.48 -13.58 8.03
N ILE A 108 -31.15 -12.77 7.02
CA ILE A 108 -31.84 -12.80 5.73
C ILE A 108 -31.25 -13.95 4.91
N PRO A 109 -32.05 -14.84 4.29
CA PRO A 109 -31.54 -15.81 3.33
C PRO A 109 -30.99 -15.07 2.11
N LEU A 110 -29.67 -15.15 1.92
CA LEU A 110 -28.98 -14.44 0.85
C LEU A 110 -29.12 -15.16 -0.50
N THR A 111 -29.05 -14.38 -1.57
CA THR A 111 -28.93 -14.86 -2.95
C THR A 111 -27.82 -14.06 -3.63
N PHE A 112 -27.16 -14.65 -4.62
CA PHE A 112 -25.99 -14.08 -5.28
C PHE A 112 -26.23 -14.01 -6.78
N SER A 113 -25.79 -12.92 -7.43
CA SER A 113 -25.85 -12.77 -8.89
C SER A 113 -24.87 -11.70 -9.40
N GLU A 114 -24.50 -11.75 -10.68
CA GLU A 114 -23.90 -10.60 -11.38
C GLU A 114 -24.87 -9.42 -11.49
N ASP A 115 -26.18 -9.65 -11.50
CA ASP A 115 -27.20 -8.60 -11.39
C ASP A 115 -27.34 -8.18 -9.92
N CYS A 116 -26.41 -7.33 -9.46
CA CYS A 116 -26.29 -6.91 -8.06
C CYS A 116 -26.15 -5.39 -7.84
N LEU A 117 -26.21 -4.56 -8.88
CA LEU A 117 -25.98 -3.10 -8.78
C LEU A 117 -27.21 -2.32 -8.27
N TYR A 118 -27.55 -2.64 -7.03
CA TYR A 118 -28.69 -2.14 -6.28
C TYR A 118 -28.25 -1.40 -5.01
N LEU A 119 -29.14 -0.54 -4.51
CA LEU A 119 -29.04 0.09 -3.20
C LEU A 119 -30.36 -0.03 -2.43
N ASN A 120 -30.26 0.03 -1.10
CA ASN A 120 -31.38 0.08 -0.17
C ASN A 120 -31.44 1.47 0.46
N ILE A 121 -32.64 2.01 0.71
CA ILE A 121 -32.87 3.35 1.27
C ILE A 121 -33.81 3.23 2.47
N TYR A 122 -33.40 3.84 3.59
CA TYR A 122 -34.17 3.99 4.82
C TYR A 122 -34.32 5.50 5.06
N THR A 123 -35.54 6.03 4.94
CA THR A 123 -35.82 7.46 5.17
C THR A 123 -36.89 7.66 6.25
N PRO A 124 -36.63 8.51 7.26
CA PRO A 124 -37.56 8.82 8.34
C PRO A 124 -38.41 10.07 8.00
N ALA A 125 -38.23 10.63 6.80
CA ALA A 125 -38.93 11.83 6.37
C ALA A 125 -40.40 11.54 6.02
N ASP A 126 -41.28 12.44 6.41
CA ASP A 126 -42.59 12.56 5.77
C ASP A 126 -42.40 12.90 4.29
N LEU A 127 -42.69 11.92 3.42
CA LEU A 127 -42.57 12.03 1.96
C LEU A 127 -43.65 12.92 1.32
N ALA A 128 -44.68 13.34 2.08
CA ALA A 128 -45.58 14.42 1.66
C ALA A 128 -44.97 15.82 1.92
N GLY A 129 -43.94 15.90 2.78
CA GLY A 129 -43.22 17.12 3.13
C GLY A 129 -42.01 17.39 2.23
N ARG A 130 -41.48 18.62 2.30
CA ARG A 130 -40.22 19.02 1.63
C ARG A 130 -39.01 18.76 2.52
N GLY A 131 -38.83 17.50 2.94
CA GLY A 131 -37.67 17.07 3.72
C GLY A 131 -36.34 17.34 3.02
N ARG A 132 -35.31 17.69 3.80
CA ARG A 132 -33.92 17.86 3.36
C ARG A 132 -32.95 17.37 4.46
N LEU A 133 -33.13 16.12 4.87
CA LEU A 133 -32.33 15.49 5.92
C LEU A 133 -30.90 15.20 5.42
N PRO A 134 -29.90 15.10 6.31
CA PRO A 134 -28.59 14.58 5.95
C PRO A 134 -28.72 13.16 5.38
N VAL A 135 -27.81 12.82 4.47
CA VAL A 135 -27.76 11.50 3.84
C VAL A 135 -26.48 10.81 4.27
N MET A 136 -26.56 9.55 4.68
CA MET A 136 -25.41 8.71 5.02
C MET A 136 -25.40 7.48 4.09
N VAL A 137 -24.35 7.33 3.29
CA VAL A 137 -24.20 6.28 2.28
C VAL A 137 -23.16 5.28 2.75
N TRP A 138 -23.61 4.07 3.09
CA TRP A 138 -22.81 2.97 3.61
C TRP A 138 -22.17 2.15 2.49
N ILE A 139 -20.86 1.95 2.58
CA ILE A 139 -20.07 1.02 1.77
C ILE A 139 -19.61 -0.12 2.69
N HIS A 140 -20.00 -1.35 2.39
CA HIS A 140 -19.67 -2.50 3.24
C HIS A 140 -18.23 -2.97 3.09
N GLY A 141 -17.68 -3.57 4.16
CA GLY A 141 -16.43 -4.31 4.19
C GLY A 141 -16.50 -5.67 3.48
N GLY A 142 -15.56 -6.56 3.82
CA GLY A 142 -15.43 -7.89 3.19
C GLY A 142 -14.28 -8.05 2.20
N GLY A 143 -13.17 -7.33 2.40
CA GLY A 143 -11.91 -7.54 1.66
C GLY A 143 -11.99 -7.33 0.14
N LEU A 144 -12.98 -6.56 -0.34
CA LEU A 144 -13.34 -6.38 -1.77
C LEU A 144 -13.78 -7.67 -2.49
N VAL A 145 -13.98 -8.79 -1.77
CA VAL A 145 -14.28 -10.12 -2.34
C VAL A 145 -15.59 -10.74 -1.84
N VAL A 146 -16.10 -10.35 -0.67
CA VAL A 146 -17.38 -10.79 -0.09
C VAL A 146 -18.16 -9.61 0.53
N GLY A 147 -19.38 -9.86 1.01
CA GLY A 147 -20.26 -8.88 1.68
C GLY A 147 -21.42 -8.37 0.81
N GLY A 148 -22.28 -7.52 1.39
CA GLY A 148 -23.39 -6.90 0.66
C GLY A 148 -24.20 -5.89 1.47
N ALA A 149 -25.00 -5.09 0.78
CA ALA A 149 -25.75 -3.97 1.38
C ALA A 149 -26.90 -4.41 2.30
N SER A 150 -27.41 -5.62 2.10
CA SER A 150 -28.58 -6.15 2.81
C SER A 150 -28.26 -6.59 4.25
N THR A 151 -27.00 -6.88 4.56
CA THR A 151 -26.52 -7.22 5.92
C THR A 151 -26.86 -6.14 6.94
N TYR A 152 -26.76 -4.88 6.55
CA TYR A 152 -26.89 -3.71 7.41
C TYR A 152 -28.31 -3.12 7.29
N ASP A 153 -29.03 -3.01 8.40
CA ASP A 153 -30.34 -2.33 8.46
C ASP A 153 -30.18 -0.87 8.90
N GLY A 154 -30.56 0.06 8.03
CA GLY A 154 -30.54 1.49 8.34
C GLY A 154 -31.67 1.97 9.27
N LEU A 155 -32.66 1.13 9.61
CA LEU A 155 -33.85 1.51 10.37
C LEU A 155 -33.54 2.22 11.70
N ALA A 156 -32.65 1.68 12.52
CA ALA A 156 -32.35 2.22 13.84
C ALA A 156 -31.66 3.60 13.75
N LEU A 157 -30.55 3.68 13.00
CA LEU A 157 -29.83 4.93 12.75
C LEU A 157 -30.72 5.99 12.09
N SER A 158 -31.52 5.59 11.10
CA SER A 158 -32.44 6.48 10.39
C SER A 158 -33.53 7.05 11.31
N ALA A 159 -34.19 6.21 12.11
CA ALA A 159 -35.26 6.63 13.01
C ALA A 159 -34.76 7.46 14.21
N HIS A 160 -33.68 7.03 14.87
CA HIS A 160 -33.16 7.74 16.05
C HIS A 160 -32.55 9.09 15.70
N GLU A 161 -31.85 9.20 14.57
CA GLU A 161 -31.12 10.40 14.20
C GLU A 161 -31.74 11.20 13.05
N ASN A 162 -32.91 10.82 12.54
CA ASN A 162 -33.62 11.58 11.50
C ASN A 162 -32.70 11.87 10.27
N VAL A 163 -32.02 10.82 9.79
CA VAL A 163 -31.12 10.84 8.62
C VAL A 163 -31.58 9.82 7.59
N VAL A 164 -31.33 10.08 6.31
CA VAL A 164 -31.56 9.10 5.25
C VAL A 164 -30.34 8.18 5.17
N VAL A 165 -30.51 6.91 5.50
CA VAL A 165 -29.46 5.89 5.38
C VAL A 165 -29.63 5.18 4.05
N VAL A 166 -28.54 5.08 3.28
CA VAL A 166 -28.49 4.36 2.01
C VAL A 166 -27.41 3.29 2.11
N THR A 167 -27.71 2.02 1.90
CA THR A 167 -26.68 0.96 1.82
C THR A 167 -26.50 0.55 0.36
N ILE A 168 -25.26 0.61 -0.15
CA ILE A 168 -24.97 0.37 -1.58
C ILE A 168 -24.18 -0.93 -1.77
N GLN A 169 -24.40 -1.59 -2.92
CA GLN A 169 -23.54 -2.68 -3.39
C GLN A 169 -22.61 -2.21 -4.50
N TYR A 170 -21.53 -2.95 -4.68
CA TYR A 170 -20.53 -2.76 -5.73
C TYR A 170 -20.00 -4.13 -6.16
N ARG A 171 -19.57 -4.29 -7.42
CA ARG A 171 -19.00 -5.57 -7.87
C ARG A 171 -17.79 -5.95 -7.02
N LEU A 172 -17.72 -7.23 -6.66
CA LEU A 172 -16.69 -7.83 -5.82
C LEU A 172 -15.78 -8.76 -6.63
N GLY A 173 -14.65 -9.14 -6.04
CA GLY A 173 -13.77 -10.19 -6.56
C GLY A 173 -13.39 -9.98 -8.02
N ILE A 174 -13.51 -11.04 -8.83
CA ILE A 174 -13.14 -11.01 -10.25
C ILE A 174 -13.94 -9.93 -10.99
N TRP A 175 -15.26 -9.87 -10.79
CA TRP A 175 -16.16 -8.90 -11.44
C TRP A 175 -15.84 -7.45 -11.10
N GLY A 176 -15.39 -7.19 -9.86
CA GLY A 176 -15.08 -5.86 -9.34
C GLY A 176 -13.65 -5.38 -9.59
N PHE A 177 -12.66 -6.27 -9.52
CA PHE A 177 -11.26 -5.88 -9.35
C PHE A 177 -10.29 -6.61 -10.29
N PHE A 178 -10.77 -7.46 -11.21
CA PHE A 178 -9.92 -7.95 -12.30
C PHE A 178 -9.41 -6.78 -13.15
N SER A 179 -8.08 -6.71 -13.30
CA SER A 179 -7.35 -5.71 -14.08
C SER A 179 -6.27 -6.40 -14.91
N THR A 180 -5.97 -5.86 -16.09
CA THR A 180 -4.81 -6.22 -16.94
C THR A 180 -3.65 -5.23 -16.80
N GLY A 181 -3.82 -4.15 -16.03
CA GLY A 181 -2.85 -3.06 -15.93
C GLY A 181 -2.75 -2.18 -17.18
N ASP A 182 -3.65 -2.34 -18.15
CA ASP A 182 -3.67 -1.64 -19.44
C ASP A 182 -5.08 -1.20 -19.86
N GLU A 183 -5.22 -0.55 -21.02
CA GLU A 183 -6.49 0.00 -21.49
C GLU A 183 -7.58 -1.05 -21.79
N HIS A 184 -7.23 -2.34 -21.90
CA HIS A 184 -8.22 -3.39 -22.17
C HIS A 184 -9.04 -3.75 -20.93
N CYS A 185 -8.45 -3.62 -19.74
CA CYS A 185 -9.13 -3.78 -18.46
C CYS A 185 -8.38 -3.04 -17.33
N PRO A 186 -8.55 -1.71 -17.18
CA PRO A 186 -7.86 -0.94 -16.15
C PRO A 186 -8.13 -1.40 -14.70
N GLY A 187 -9.30 -1.97 -14.42
CA GLY A 187 -9.70 -2.44 -13.09
C GLY A 187 -10.65 -1.48 -12.36
N ASN A 188 -10.69 -1.60 -11.03
CA ASN A 188 -11.47 -0.75 -10.11
C ASN A 188 -12.98 -0.64 -10.42
N TRP A 189 -13.57 -1.66 -11.05
CA TRP A 189 -14.98 -1.67 -11.44
C TRP A 189 -15.92 -1.51 -10.24
N GLY A 190 -15.59 -2.13 -9.09
CA GLY A 190 -16.32 -1.96 -7.84
C GLY A 190 -16.35 -0.50 -7.36
N HIS A 191 -15.21 0.19 -7.32
CA HIS A 191 -15.20 1.62 -6.97
C HIS A 191 -15.93 2.51 -7.99
N LEU A 192 -15.91 2.14 -9.28
CA LEU A 192 -16.71 2.84 -10.28
C LEU A 192 -18.22 2.63 -10.07
N ASP A 193 -18.63 1.48 -9.54
CA ASP A 193 -20.01 1.24 -9.07
C ASP A 193 -20.35 2.12 -7.87
N GLN A 194 -19.43 2.26 -6.89
CA GLN A 194 -19.59 3.17 -5.75
C GLN A 194 -19.76 4.64 -6.23
N VAL A 195 -18.94 5.08 -7.19
CA VAL A 195 -19.08 6.41 -7.83
C VAL A 195 -20.43 6.55 -8.57
N ALA A 196 -20.93 5.49 -9.22
CA ALA A 196 -22.22 5.52 -9.91
C ALA A 196 -23.41 5.57 -8.92
N ALA A 197 -23.35 4.81 -7.83
CA ALA A 197 -24.35 4.87 -6.76
C ALA A 197 -24.40 6.27 -6.11
N LEU A 198 -23.25 6.92 -5.90
CA LEU A 198 -23.20 8.28 -5.37
C LEU A 198 -23.76 9.33 -6.37
N ARG A 199 -23.59 9.12 -7.69
CA ARG A 199 -24.26 9.94 -8.72
C ARG A 199 -25.77 9.76 -8.68
N TRP A 200 -26.24 8.52 -8.58
CA TRP A 200 -27.66 8.23 -8.40
C TRP A 200 -28.23 8.90 -7.14
N VAL A 201 -27.49 8.90 -6.02
CA VAL A 201 -27.87 9.61 -4.79
C VAL A 201 -27.99 11.12 -5.04
N GLN A 202 -27.01 11.75 -5.70
CA GLN A 202 -27.10 13.18 -6.06
C GLN A 202 -28.34 13.50 -6.90
N ASP A 203 -28.65 12.67 -7.89
CA ASP A 203 -29.76 12.89 -8.82
C ASP A 203 -31.16 12.59 -8.22
N ASN A 204 -31.26 11.70 -7.22
CA ASN A 204 -32.55 11.14 -6.79
C ASN A 204 -32.91 11.35 -5.31
N ILE A 205 -31.94 11.49 -4.39
CA ILE A 205 -32.21 11.37 -2.94
C ILE A 205 -33.13 12.48 -2.38
N ALA A 206 -33.24 13.61 -3.09
CA ALA A 206 -34.19 14.68 -2.80
C ALA A 206 -35.65 14.20 -2.75
N ASN A 207 -36.02 13.24 -3.59
CA ASN A 207 -37.39 12.71 -3.64
C ASN A 207 -37.67 11.70 -2.50
N PHE A 208 -36.63 11.27 -1.79
CA PHE A 208 -36.72 10.46 -0.56
C PHE A 208 -36.59 11.33 0.71
N GLY A 209 -36.66 12.67 0.59
CA GLY A 209 -36.53 13.62 1.69
C GLY A 209 -35.09 13.90 2.14
N GLY A 210 -34.08 13.38 1.43
CA GLY A 210 -32.67 13.63 1.69
C GLY A 210 -32.16 14.94 1.06
N ASN A 211 -31.00 15.41 1.51
CA ASN A 211 -30.31 16.55 0.95
C ASN A 211 -29.08 16.11 0.13
N PRO A 212 -29.09 16.17 -1.21
CA PRO A 212 -27.92 15.84 -2.03
C PRO A 212 -26.71 16.74 -1.68
N GLY A 213 -26.95 17.98 -1.24
CA GLY A 213 -25.93 18.91 -0.73
C GLY A 213 -25.43 18.61 0.71
N SER A 214 -25.74 17.45 1.29
CA SER A 214 -25.25 17.02 2.61
C SER A 214 -25.14 15.49 2.69
N VAL A 215 -24.50 14.90 1.68
CA VAL A 215 -24.18 13.46 1.61
C VAL A 215 -22.87 13.16 2.35
N THR A 216 -22.90 12.19 3.25
CA THR A 216 -21.75 11.63 3.95
C THR A 216 -21.52 10.21 3.44
N ILE A 217 -20.29 9.85 3.10
CA ILE A 217 -19.92 8.45 2.85
C ILE A 217 -19.31 7.85 4.11
N PHE A 218 -19.70 6.63 4.47
CA PHE A 218 -19.14 5.89 5.59
C PHE A 218 -19.01 4.40 5.24
N GLY A 219 -18.05 3.71 5.86
CA GLY A 219 -17.76 2.31 5.54
C GLY A 219 -16.70 1.72 6.45
N GLU A 220 -16.81 0.42 6.69
CA GLU A 220 -15.91 -0.37 7.53
C GLU A 220 -14.96 -1.24 6.70
N SER A 221 -13.74 -1.49 7.18
CA SER A 221 -12.75 -2.38 6.58
C SER A 221 -12.45 -2.01 5.11
N ALA A 222 -12.73 -2.90 4.15
CA ALA A 222 -12.64 -2.62 2.72
C ALA A 222 -13.61 -1.52 2.22
N GLY A 223 -14.71 -1.30 2.93
CA GLY A 223 -15.58 -0.13 2.76
C GLY A 223 -14.95 1.16 3.28
N GLY A 224 -14.17 1.08 4.36
CA GLY A 224 -13.35 2.18 4.89
C GLY A 224 -12.20 2.56 3.95
N GLU A 225 -11.53 1.55 3.38
CA GLU A 225 -10.58 1.72 2.26
C GLU A 225 -11.27 2.40 1.07
N SER A 226 -12.45 1.91 0.67
CA SER A 226 -13.22 2.48 -0.43
C SER A 226 -13.60 3.94 -0.19
N VAL A 227 -14.03 4.31 1.02
CA VAL A 227 -14.26 5.72 1.40
C VAL A 227 -12.98 6.54 1.24
N SER A 228 -11.83 6.00 1.68
CA SER A 228 -10.52 6.65 1.56
C SER A 228 -10.08 6.84 0.10
N VAL A 229 -10.30 5.82 -0.76
CA VAL A 229 -10.08 5.89 -2.22
C VAL A 229 -10.98 6.95 -2.86
N LEU A 230 -12.25 7.07 -2.43
CA LEU A 230 -13.18 8.09 -2.93
C LEU A 230 -12.83 9.51 -2.43
N VAL A 231 -12.29 9.66 -1.21
CA VAL A 231 -11.67 10.92 -0.75
C VAL A 231 -10.54 11.34 -1.67
N LEU A 232 -9.68 10.40 -2.08
CA LEU A 232 -8.54 10.65 -2.96
C LEU A 232 -8.90 10.80 -4.46
N SER A 233 -10.03 10.26 -4.89
CA SER A 233 -10.38 10.19 -6.32
C SER A 233 -10.95 11.50 -6.91
N PRO A 234 -10.45 11.98 -8.06
CA PRO A 234 -11.08 13.08 -8.79
C PRO A 234 -12.46 12.71 -9.37
N LEU A 235 -12.76 11.42 -9.58
CA LEU A 235 -14.05 10.97 -10.15
C LEU A 235 -15.21 11.08 -9.16
N ALA A 236 -14.93 11.11 -7.86
CA ALA A 236 -15.91 11.22 -6.79
C ALA A 236 -16.15 12.68 -6.32
N LYS A 237 -15.46 13.65 -6.93
CA LYS A 237 -15.52 15.07 -6.58
C LYS A 237 -16.94 15.63 -6.65
N ASN A 238 -17.34 16.35 -5.60
CA ASN A 238 -18.67 16.91 -5.36
C ASN A 238 -19.82 15.89 -5.19
N LEU A 239 -19.56 14.57 -5.15
CA LEU A 239 -20.62 13.58 -4.93
C LEU A 239 -20.95 13.34 -3.45
N PHE A 240 -20.00 13.66 -2.57
CA PHE A 240 -20.12 13.62 -1.12
C PHE A 240 -19.48 14.88 -0.51
N HIS A 241 -19.85 15.15 0.73
CA HIS A 241 -19.58 16.38 1.45
C HIS A 241 -18.80 16.13 2.75
N ARG A 242 -18.73 14.87 3.20
CA ARG A 242 -18.12 14.36 4.44
C ARG A 242 -17.76 12.88 4.26
N ALA A 243 -16.76 12.39 5.00
CA ALA A 243 -16.31 11.00 4.94
C ALA A 243 -16.10 10.41 6.35
N ILE A 244 -16.34 9.11 6.52
CA ILE A 244 -15.97 8.33 7.70
C ILE A 244 -15.30 7.03 7.22
N SER A 245 -14.07 6.77 7.65
CA SER A 245 -13.39 5.48 7.44
C SER A 245 -13.29 4.76 8.78
N GLU A 246 -13.96 3.63 8.88
CA GLU A 246 -14.04 2.79 10.08
C GLU A 246 -13.09 1.59 9.84
N SER A 247 -12.05 1.44 10.65
CA SER A 247 -11.19 0.25 10.65
C SER A 247 -10.58 -0.12 9.27
N GLY A 248 -10.23 0.87 8.44
CA GLY A 248 -9.60 0.65 7.12
C GLY A 248 -9.42 1.92 6.28
N VAL A 249 -8.30 2.05 5.55
CA VAL A 249 -7.96 3.24 4.74
C VAL A 249 -7.11 2.90 3.50
N ALA A 250 -6.96 3.85 2.57
CA ALA A 250 -6.15 3.70 1.34
C ALA A 250 -4.62 3.64 1.56
N LEU A 251 -4.15 3.41 2.79
CA LEU A 251 -2.76 3.06 3.11
C LEU A 251 -2.63 1.63 3.67
N THR A 252 -3.74 0.88 3.81
CA THR A 252 -3.74 -0.54 4.19
C THR A 252 -3.20 -1.39 3.04
N ALA A 253 -1.93 -1.79 3.14
CA ALA A 253 -1.15 -2.34 2.03
C ALA A 253 -1.70 -3.64 1.40
N ALA A 254 -2.50 -4.42 2.14
CA ALA A 254 -3.10 -5.66 1.64
C ALA A 254 -4.13 -5.44 0.51
N LEU A 255 -4.72 -4.24 0.41
CA LEU A 255 -5.81 -3.93 -0.51
C LEU A 255 -5.40 -3.14 -1.76
N ILE A 256 -4.14 -2.66 -1.87
CA ILE A 256 -3.70 -1.81 -2.99
C ILE A 256 -2.38 -2.32 -3.59
N ARG A 257 -2.31 -2.54 -4.91
CA ARG A 257 -1.06 -2.95 -5.61
C ARG A 257 -0.76 -2.15 -6.88
N LYS A 258 0.54 -2.10 -7.22
CA LYS A 258 1.09 -1.49 -8.44
C LYS A 258 1.24 -2.47 -9.60
N ASP A 259 1.74 -3.67 -9.33
CA ASP A 259 1.73 -4.78 -10.30
C ASP A 259 0.61 -5.75 -9.95
N ILE A 260 -0.20 -6.05 -10.97
CA ILE A 260 -1.35 -6.96 -10.90
C ILE A 260 -1.19 -8.14 -11.86
N LYS A 261 -0.24 -8.07 -12.80
CA LYS A 261 -0.19 -8.96 -13.98
C LYS A 261 -0.07 -10.46 -13.65
N PRO A 262 0.71 -10.90 -12.63
CA PRO A 262 0.72 -12.31 -12.23
C PRO A 262 -0.66 -12.82 -11.78
N VAL A 263 -1.43 -11.97 -11.08
CA VAL A 263 -2.80 -12.26 -10.64
C VAL A 263 -3.74 -12.36 -11.83
N THR A 264 -3.62 -11.43 -12.78
CA THR A 264 -4.37 -11.41 -14.05
C THR A 264 -4.20 -12.72 -14.83
N GLU A 265 -2.94 -13.12 -15.02
CA GLU A 265 -2.61 -14.31 -15.83
C GLU A 265 -3.04 -15.60 -15.11
N LYS A 266 -2.91 -15.69 -13.77
CA LYS A 266 -3.45 -16.84 -13.02
C LYS A 266 -4.97 -16.95 -13.15
N ILE A 267 -5.74 -15.87 -12.93
CA ILE A 267 -7.21 -15.90 -13.07
C ILE A 267 -7.61 -16.37 -14.47
N ALA A 268 -6.94 -15.85 -15.51
CA ALA A 268 -7.18 -16.29 -16.88
C ALA A 268 -6.88 -17.79 -17.07
N ILE A 269 -5.74 -18.28 -16.59
CA ILE A 269 -5.36 -19.70 -16.71
C ILE A 269 -6.35 -20.62 -15.95
N THR A 270 -6.69 -20.29 -14.70
CA THR A 270 -7.60 -21.09 -13.86
C THR A 270 -9.02 -21.13 -14.44
N ALA A 271 -9.49 -20.05 -15.08
CA ALA A 271 -10.76 -20.02 -15.82
C ALA A 271 -10.70 -20.76 -17.19
N GLY A 272 -9.54 -21.28 -17.61
CA GLY A 272 -9.36 -21.96 -18.90
C GLY A 272 -9.15 -21.03 -20.10
N CYS A 273 -8.74 -19.79 -19.87
CA CYS A 273 -8.50 -18.76 -20.88
C CYS A 273 -7.02 -18.65 -21.30
N LYS A 274 -6.79 -18.15 -22.52
CA LYS A 274 -5.43 -17.95 -23.07
C LYS A 274 -4.86 -16.59 -22.65
N THR A 275 -3.64 -16.57 -22.15
CA THR A 275 -2.90 -15.36 -21.72
C THR A 275 -2.20 -14.62 -22.87
N THR A 276 -2.50 -14.94 -24.14
CA THR A 276 -1.74 -14.46 -25.31
C THR A 276 -1.69 -12.93 -25.45
N THR A 277 -2.77 -12.24 -25.06
CA THR A 277 -2.81 -10.77 -24.88
C THR A 277 -3.90 -10.43 -23.85
N SER A 278 -3.83 -9.25 -23.24
CA SER A 278 -4.87 -8.70 -22.36
C SER A 278 -6.25 -8.70 -23.01
N ALA A 279 -6.35 -8.28 -24.27
CA ALA A 279 -7.60 -8.31 -25.03
C ALA A 279 -8.19 -9.74 -25.18
N VAL A 280 -7.34 -10.76 -25.36
CA VAL A 280 -7.76 -12.17 -25.44
C VAL A 280 -8.21 -12.70 -24.08
N MET A 281 -7.51 -12.35 -22.99
CA MET A 281 -7.92 -12.70 -21.62
C MET A 281 -9.30 -12.11 -21.29
N VAL A 282 -9.46 -10.80 -21.48
CA VAL A 282 -10.72 -10.06 -21.21
C VAL A 282 -11.87 -10.58 -22.07
N HIS A 283 -11.63 -10.86 -23.36
CA HIS A 283 -12.65 -11.42 -24.24
C HIS A 283 -13.11 -12.81 -23.76
N CYS A 284 -12.17 -13.69 -23.41
CA CYS A 284 -12.47 -15.04 -22.93
C CYS A 284 -13.21 -15.03 -21.58
N LEU A 285 -12.75 -14.24 -20.60
CA LEU A 285 -13.39 -14.10 -19.29
C LEU A 285 -14.79 -13.45 -19.37
N ARG A 286 -15.13 -12.75 -20.48
CA ARG A 286 -16.49 -12.28 -20.80
C ARG A 286 -17.40 -13.35 -21.41
N GLN A 287 -16.87 -14.48 -21.89
CA GLN A 287 -17.68 -15.60 -22.40
C GLN A 287 -18.02 -16.64 -21.32
N LYS A 288 -17.33 -16.60 -20.18
CA LYS A 288 -17.56 -17.46 -19.01
C LYS A 288 -18.95 -17.22 -18.39
N THR A 289 -19.60 -18.25 -17.88
CA THR A 289 -20.81 -18.07 -17.05
C THR A 289 -20.44 -17.49 -15.67
N GLU A 290 -21.45 -17.14 -14.86
CA GLU A 290 -21.23 -16.71 -13.48
C GLU A 290 -20.63 -17.85 -12.64
N GLU A 291 -21.16 -19.06 -12.84
CA GLU A 291 -20.72 -20.30 -12.17
C GLU A 291 -19.28 -20.66 -12.55
N GLU A 292 -18.87 -20.56 -13.83
CA GLU A 292 -17.49 -20.82 -14.24
C GLU A 292 -16.48 -19.85 -13.59
N LEU A 293 -16.90 -18.61 -13.28
CA LEU A 293 -16.06 -17.63 -12.57
C LEU A 293 -16.07 -17.84 -11.05
N LEU A 294 -17.16 -18.35 -10.47
CA LEU A 294 -17.20 -18.78 -9.07
C LEU A 294 -16.39 -20.08 -8.84
N GLU A 295 -16.43 -21.02 -9.78
CA GLU A 295 -15.64 -22.26 -9.74
C GLU A 295 -14.15 -22.05 -10.07
N THR A 296 -13.74 -20.83 -10.44
CA THR A 296 -12.33 -20.47 -10.67
C THR A 296 -11.61 -20.46 -9.32
N LYS A 297 -11.03 -21.63 -8.94
CA LYS A 297 -10.44 -21.95 -7.62
C LYS A 297 -9.25 -21.09 -7.21
N MET A 298 -9.53 -19.83 -6.93
CA MET A 298 -8.68 -18.90 -6.21
C MET A 298 -9.11 -18.97 -4.75
N ASN A 299 -8.19 -19.27 -3.83
CA ASN A 299 -8.46 -19.25 -2.40
C ASN A 299 -8.50 -17.79 -1.92
N MET A 300 -9.56 -17.08 -2.31
CA MET A 300 -9.88 -15.73 -1.86
C MET A 300 -10.46 -15.80 -0.43
N PHE A 301 -10.29 -14.72 0.32
CA PHE A 301 -10.73 -14.53 1.71
C PHE A 301 -10.23 -15.59 2.72
N SER A 302 -9.29 -16.45 2.32
CA SER A 302 -8.80 -17.59 3.09
C SER A 302 -7.31 -17.82 2.86
N LEU A 303 -6.62 -18.38 3.86
CA LEU A 303 -5.27 -18.92 3.68
C LEU A 303 -5.34 -20.29 3.00
N ASP A 304 -4.73 -20.40 1.82
CA ASP A 304 -4.54 -21.69 1.17
C ASP A 304 -3.53 -22.52 1.97
N LEU A 305 -4.01 -23.42 2.82
CA LEU A 305 -3.13 -24.24 3.67
C LEU A 305 -2.39 -25.36 2.92
N PHE A 306 -2.57 -25.54 1.60
CA PHE A 306 -2.07 -26.71 0.86
C PHE A 306 -1.37 -26.40 -0.47
N GLY A 307 -1.86 -25.48 -1.31
CA GLY A 307 -1.29 -25.10 -2.62
C GLY A 307 -0.05 -24.19 -2.56
N ASP A 308 0.59 -23.90 -3.71
CA ASP A 308 1.72 -22.94 -3.76
C ASP A 308 1.20 -21.52 -3.46
N PRO A 309 1.60 -20.93 -2.32
CA PRO A 309 1.06 -19.67 -1.88
C PRO A 309 1.74 -18.47 -2.55
N ARG A 310 2.84 -18.65 -3.32
CA ARG A 310 3.31 -17.66 -4.32
C ARG A 310 2.21 -17.28 -5.31
N GLU A 311 1.32 -18.24 -5.56
CA GLU A 311 0.19 -18.10 -6.45
C GLU A 311 -1.15 -17.90 -5.73
N SER A 312 -1.16 -17.72 -4.41
CA SER A 312 -2.39 -17.46 -3.65
C SER A 312 -2.61 -15.95 -3.49
N TYR A 313 -3.86 -15.51 -3.53
CA TYR A 313 -4.25 -14.10 -3.54
C TYR A 313 -5.59 -13.95 -2.76
N PRO A 314 -5.55 -13.69 -1.43
CA PRO A 314 -6.74 -13.67 -0.58
C PRO A 314 -7.66 -12.48 -0.88
N PHE A 315 -7.12 -11.41 -1.47
CA PHE A 315 -7.87 -10.24 -1.93
C PHE A 315 -7.50 -9.93 -3.38
N LEU A 316 -8.44 -9.37 -4.14
CA LEU A 316 -8.13 -8.71 -5.41
C LEU A 316 -8.02 -7.20 -5.17
N PRO A 317 -6.81 -6.62 -5.29
CA PRO A 317 -6.56 -5.28 -4.80
C PRO A 317 -7.04 -4.19 -5.76
N THR A 318 -7.36 -3.04 -5.18
CA THR A 318 -7.41 -1.73 -5.82
C THR A 318 -6.10 -1.45 -6.57
N VAL A 319 -6.20 -0.94 -7.80
CA VAL A 319 -5.05 -0.64 -8.67
C VAL A 319 -4.96 0.84 -9.04
N ILE A 320 -3.78 1.29 -9.46
CA ILE A 320 -3.55 2.66 -9.94
C ILE A 320 -3.93 2.73 -11.42
N ASP A 321 -5.23 2.83 -11.69
CA ASP A 321 -5.84 2.77 -13.03
C ASP A 321 -5.64 4.03 -13.90
N GLY A 322 -5.05 5.10 -13.33
CA GLY A 322 -4.85 6.37 -13.99
C GLY A 322 -6.11 7.25 -14.12
N LYS A 323 -7.26 6.81 -13.59
CA LYS A 323 -8.55 7.52 -13.73
C LYS A 323 -9.26 7.71 -12.39
N LEU A 324 -9.57 6.62 -11.69
CA LEU A 324 -10.02 6.66 -10.30
C LEU A 324 -8.88 7.09 -9.39
N LEU A 325 -7.70 6.48 -9.54
CA LEU A 325 -6.47 6.84 -8.82
C LEU A 325 -5.39 7.21 -9.86
N PRO A 326 -5.11 8.51 -10.06
CA PRO A 326 -4.10 8.96 -11.03
C PRO A 326 -2.65 8.86 -10.51
N LYS A 327 -2.45 8.54 -9.22
CA LYS A 327 -1.18 8.32 -8.53
C LYS A 327 -1.38 7.38 -7.33
N THR A 328 -0.33 7.04 -6.60
CA THR A 328 -0.47 6.36 -5.29
C THR A 328 -1.23 7.24 -4.27
N PRO A 329 -1.93 6.64 -3.30
CA PRO A 329 -2.49 7.36 -2.16
C PRO A 329 -1.48 8.22 -1.39
N GLN A 330 -0.25 7.73 -1.22
CA GLN A 330 0.86 8.47 -0.58
C GLN A 330 1.18 9.77 -1.34
N GLU A 331 1.27 9.71 -2.68
CA GLU A 331 1.51 10.88 -3.52
C GLU A 331 0.31 11.84 -3.52
N LEU A 332 -0.93 11.33 -3.55
CA LEU A 332 -2.14 12.17 -3.55
C LEU A 332 -2.28 12.94 -2.24
N LEU A 333 -1.99 12.29 -1.10
CA LEU A 333 -1.93 12.93 0.22
C LEU A 333 -0.83 14.01 0.27
N ALA A 334 0.38 13.70 -0.23
CA ALA A 334 1.50 14.64 -0.26
C ALA A 334 1.27 15.85 -1.20
N ASP A 335 0.67 15.64 -2.37
CA ASP A 335 0.24 16.69 -3.31
C ASP A 335 -0.93 17.53 -2.76
N LYS A 336 -1.61 17.06 -1.71
CA LYS A 336 -2.81 17.67 -1.10
C LYS A 336 -3.96 17.86 -2.10
N ASN A 337 -3.99 17.07 -3.16
CA ASN A 337 -4.86 17.22 -4.33
C ASN A 337 -5.99 16.17 -4.34
N PHE A 338 -6.87 16.27 -3.35
CA PHE A 338 -7.97 15.33 -3.09
C PHE A 338 -9.22 16.08 -2.57
N ASN A 339 -10.31 15.35 -2.30
CA ASN A 339 -11.56 15.93 -1.80
C ASN A 339 -11.45 16.31 -0.33
N ARG A 340 -11.06 17.57 -0.05
CA ARG A 340 -10.89 18.15 1.29
C ARG A 340 -12.22 18.42 2.02
N VAL A 341 -12.99 17.37 2.25
CA VAL A 341 -14.20 17.36 3.11
C VAL A 341 -13.82 17.16 4.58
N PRO A 342 -14.70 17.44 5.56
CA PRO A 342 -14.56 16.88 6.91
C PRO A 342 -14.44 15.34 6.84
N TYR A 343 -13.44 14.77 7.51
CA TYR A 343 -13.16 13.33 7.49
C TYR A 343 -12.97 12.81 8.92
N MET A 344 -13.71 11.76 9.29
CA MET A 344 -13.49 10.98 10.50
C MET A 344 -12.75 9.69 10.14
N VAL A 345 -11.72 9.33 10.89
CA VAL A 345 -10.93 8.10 10.68
C VAL A 345 -10.73 7.42 12.02
N GLY A 346 -11.19 6.19 12.19
CA GLY A 346 -11.06 5.46 13.44
C GLY A 346 -10.67 4.01 13.26
N ILE A 347 -10.34 3.38 14.37
CA ILE A 347 -9.89 1.99 14.48
C ILE A 347 -10.49 1.35 15.73
N ASN A 348 -10.54 0.02 15.74
CA ASN A 348 -10.90 -0.74 16.94
C ASN A 348 -9.65 -1.13 17.74
N LYS A 349 -9.81 -1.50 19.02
CA LYS A 349 -8.67 -1.73 19.93
C LYS A 349 -7.78 -2.91 19.54
N GLN A 350 -8.38 -3.95 18.98
CA GLN A 350 -7.80 -5.26 18.69
C GLN A 350 -8.25 -5.73 17.31
N GLU A 351 -7.94 -4.96 16.27
CA GLU A 351 -8.28 -5.22 14.84
C GLU A 351 -7.90 -6.61 14.31
N PHE A 352 -6.96 -7.31 14.96
CA PHE A 352 -6.55 -8.67 14.62
C PHE A 352 -6.87 -9.68 15.74
N GLY A 353 -7.79 -9.35 16.65
CA GLY A 353 -8.03 -10.05 17.91
C GLY A 353 -8.67 -11.44 17.77
N TRP A 354 -9.73 -11.57 16.96
CA TRP A 354 -10.35 -12.87 16.67
C TRP A 354 -10.96 -12.96 15.27
N LEU A 355 -11.75 -11.97 14.83
CA LEU A 355 -12.52 -12.08 13.59
C LEU A 355 -11.65 -12.34 12.36
N ILE A 356 -10.67 -11.47 12.08
CA ILE A 356 -9.86 -11.58 10.85
C ILE A 356 -9.05 -12.90 10.84
N PRO A 357 -8.32 -13.29 11.90
CA PRO A 357 -7.68 -14.61 11.95
C PRO A 357 -8.65 -15.77 11.73
N MET A 358 -9.85 -15.73 12.32
CA MET A 358 -10.85 -16.78 12.18
C MET A 358 -11.34 -16.91 10.74
N MET A 359 -11.75 -15.79 10.10
CA MET A 359 -12.21 -15.79 8.70
C MET A 359 -11.12 -16.22 7.72
N MET A 360 -9.86 -15.84 7.96
CA MET A 360 -8.72 -16.25 7.13
C MET A 360 -8.29 -17.70 7.35
N GLY A 361 -8.86 -18.42 8.33
CA GLY A 361 -8.51 -19.81 8.63
C GLY A 361 -7.19 -19.98 9.40
N TYR A 362 -6.73 -18.96 10.12
CA TYR A 362 -5.53 -19.04 10.97
C TYR A 362 -5.77 -20.04 12.12
N PRO A 363 -5.03 -21.17 12.21
CA PRO A 363 -5.23 -22.18 13.24
C PRO A 363 -4.54 -21.76 14.55
N LEU A 364 -5.09 -20.73 15.18
CA LEU A 364 -4.70 -20.24 16.51
C LEU A 364 -5.46 -20.95 17.65
N SER A 365 -6.39 -21.85 17.28
CA SER A 365 -7.18 -22.70 18.18
C SER A 365 -6.34 -23.81 18.79
N GLU A 366 -6.45 -23.97 20.11
CA GLU A 366 -5.56 -24.75 20.99
C GLU A 366 -4.14 -24.17 21.16
N GLY A 367 -3.63 -24.28 22.39
CA GLY A 367 -2.39 -23.62 22.84
C GLY A 367 -1.10 -24.34 22.44
N LYS A 368 -1.05 -24.99 21.27
CA LYS A 368 0.08 -25.82 20.82
C LYS A 368 0.24 -25.70 19.30
N LEU A 369 1.47 -25.51 18.83
CA LEU A 369 1.85 -25.51 17.42
C LEU A 369 3.05 -26.43 17.24
N ASP A 370 2.89 -27.52 16.51
CA ASP A 370 4.02 -28.40 16.17
C ASP A 370 4.80 -27.85 14.96
N GLN A 371 5.99 -28.41 14.72
CA GLN A 371 6.89 -27.91 13.69
C GLN A 371 6.36 -28.10 12.25
N GLN A 372 5.59 -29.16 11.96
CA GLN A 372 5.03 -29.38 10.63
C GLN A 372 3.85 -28.43 10.36
N THR A 373 2.97 -28.24 11.35
CA THR A 373 1.89 -27.26 11.27
C THR A 373 2.44 -25.83 11.13
N ALA A 374 3.49 -25.48 11.87
CA ALA A 374 4.24 -24.23 11.71
C ALA A 374 4.87 -24.11 10.30
N THR A 375 5.51 -25.19 9.79
CA THR A 375 6.14 -25.22 8.45
C THR A 375 5.14 -24.90 7.35
N ALA A 376 3.95 -25.49 7.43
CA ALA A 376 2.86 -25.15 6.53
C ALA A 376 2.52 -23.66 6.67
N LEU A 377 2.20 -23.17 7.86
CA LEU A 377 1.64 -21.84 8.02
C LEU A 377 2.54 -20.69 7.58
N LEU A 378 3.88 -20.77 7.75
CA LEU A 378 4.79 -19.74 7.21
C LEU A 378 4.67 -19.68 5.69
N TRP A 379 4.77 -20.86 5.06
CA TRP A 379 4.67 -20.99 3.61
C TRP A 379 3.36 -20.39 3.14
N LYS A 380 2.27 -20.93 3.66
CA LYS A 380 0.89 -20.66 3.23
C LYS A 380 0.45 -19.22 3.46
N SER A 381 1.14 -18.48 4.32
CA SER A 381 0.94 -17.05 4.52
C SER A 381 1.59 -16.17 3.44
N TYR A 382 2.33 -16.69 2.45
CA TYR A 382 2.98 -15.90 1.37
C TYR A 382 2.16 -14.72 0.80
N PRO A 383 0.85 -14.82 0.53
CA PRO A 383 0.12 -13.69 -0.08
C PRO A 383 0.09 -12.46 0.82
N LEU A 384 0.36 -12.67 2.10
CA LEU A 384 0.58 -11.69 3.14
C LEU A 384 2.10 -11.45 3.33
N VAL A 385 2.92 -12.52 3.40
CA VAL A 385 4.33 -12.47 3.86
C VAL A 385 5.43 -12.39 2.77
N ASN A 386 5.22 -12.92 1.57
CA ASN A 386 6.13 -12.83 0.40
C ASN A 386 7.49 -13.60 0.44
N LEU A 387 7.58 -14.80 1.05
CA LEU A 387 8.82 -15.63 1.17
C LEU A 387 8.98 -16.76 0.12
N SER A 388 10.16 -16.99 -0.44
CA SER A 388 10.38 -18.12 -1.39
C SER A 388 10.45 -19.51 -0.73
N GLU A 389 9.87 -20.52 -1.38
CA GLU A 389 9.78 -21.92 -0.90
C GLU A 389 11.08 -22.53 -0.37
N GLU A 390 12.19 -22.31 -1.06
CA GLU A 390 13.49 -22.91 -0.74
C GLU A 390 14.06 -22.43 0.61
N LEU A 391 13.66 -21.24 1.06
CA LEU A 391 14.07 -20.67 2.34
C LEU A 391 13.26 -21.24 3.52
N ILE A 392 12.16 -21.94 3.28
CA ILE A 392 11.19 -22.27 4.34
C ILE A 392 11.68 -23.40 5.26
N PRO A 393 12.21 -24.54 4.77
CA PRO A 393 12.85 -25.51 5.65
C PRO A 393 13.97 -24.88 6.49
N VAL A 394 14.73 -23.94 5.90
CA VAL A 394 15.83 -23.25 6.56
C VAL A 394 15.33 -22.26 7.63
N ALA A 395 14.31 -21.46 7.34
CA ALA A 395 13.70 -20.53 8.29
C ALA A 395 13.05 -21.29 9.45
N ILE A 396 12.29 -22.34 9.14
CA ILE A 396 11.69 -23.22 10.12
C ILE A 396 12.76 -23.92 10.97
N GLU A 397 13.88 -24.39 10.42
CA GLU A 397 14.93 -25.01 11.24
C GLU A 397 15.72 -23.97 12.06
N LYS A 398 16.01 -22.78 11.49
CA LYS A 398 16.66 -21.62 12.16
C LYS A 398 15.88 -21.15 13.39
N TYR A 399 14.54 -21.05 13.29
CA TYR A 399 13.71 -20.54 14.38
C TYR A 399 13.14 -21.67 15.26
N LEU A 400 12.68 -22.78 14.69
CA LEU A 400 11.91 -23.82 15.40
C LEU A 400 12.70 -25.09 15.73
N GLY A 401 13.85 -25.34 15.10
CA GLY A 401 14.62 -26.57 15.28
C GLY A 401 15.22 -26.77 16.68
N GLY A 402 15.34 -25.69 17.47
CA GLY A 402 16.00 -25.71 18.78
C GLY A 402 15.20 -26.25 19.96
N THR A 403 13.97 -26.73 19.76
CA THR A 403 13.10 -27.22 20.86
C THR A 403 12.02 -28.17 20.36
N ASP A 404 11.56 -29.13 21.18
CA ASP A 404 10.41 -30.00 20.86
C ASP A 404 9.16 -29.70 21.69
N ASP A 405 9.15 -28.59 22.41
CA ASP A 405 7.97 -28.08 23.11
C ASP A 405 6.98 -27.43 22.11
N PRO A 406 5.74 -27.94 21.94
CA PRO A 406 4.73 -27.35 21.05
C PRO A 406 4.24 -25.97 21.49
N VAL A 407 4.53 -25.53 22.72
CA VAL A 407 4.26 -24.15 23.14
C VAL A 407 5.36 -23.25 22.62
N ARG A 408 6.63 -23.60 22.85
CA ARG A 408 7.78 -22.80 22.41
C ARG A 408 7.95 -22.76 20.89
N LYS A 409 7.54 -23.83 20.18
CA LYS A 409 7.40 -23.87 18.72
C LYS A 409 6.26 -23.00 18.17
N LYS A 410 5.36 -22.48 19.02
CA LYS A 410 4.38 -21.47 18.62
C LYS A 410 4.97 -20.06 18.61
N ASP A 411 5.74 -19.70 19.63
CA ASP A 411 6.28 -18.34 19.77
C ASP A 411 7.28 -18.03 18.64
N LEU A 412 8.26 -18.91 18.46
CA LEU A 412 9.31 -18.83 17.43
C LEU A 412 8.76 -18.89 15.99
N PHE A 413 7.49 -19.30 15.83
CA PHE A 413 6.79 -19.27 14.55
C PHE A 413 6.18 -17.90 14.24
N LEU A 414 5.73 -17.15 15.25
CA LEU A 414 5.15 -15.82 15.06
C LEU A 414 6.23 -14.78 14.74
N ASP A 415 7.40 -14.90 15.35
CA ASP A 415 8.58 -14.06 15.05
C ASP A 415 8.90 -14.10 13.54
N LEU A 416 9.05 -15.30 12.96
CA LEU A 416 9.44 -15.47 11.55
C LEU A 416 8.33 -15.18 10.53
N ILE A 417 7.10 -14.92 10.97
CA ILE A 417 6.05 -14.29 10.12
C ILE A 417 6.31 -12.78 10.02
N ALA A 418 6.56 -12.11 11.14
CA ALA A 418 6.71 -10.65 11.21
C ALA A 418 7.95 -10.17 10.42
N ASP A 419 9.07 -10.88 10.59
CA ASP A 419 10.34 -10.60 9.91
C ASP A 419 10.19 -10.56 8.38
N VAL A 420 9.29 -11.40 7.88
CA VAL A 420 9.16 -11.74 6.46
C VAL A 420 8.19 -10.80 5.75
N VAL A 421 6.99 -10.53 6.31
CA VAL A 421 6.01 -9.59 5.74
C VAL A 421 6.60 -8.19 5.58
N PHE A 422 7.24 -7.69 6.64
CA PHE A 422 7.50 -6.26 6.80
C PHE A 422 8.96 -5.90 6.59
N GLY A 423 9.88 -6.81 6.91
CA GLY A 423 11.31 -6.65 6.66
C GLY A 423 11.64 -6.64 5.17
N VAL A 424 11.30 -7.72 4.45
CA VAL A 424 11.83 -8.03 3.10
C VAL A 424 11.25 -7.19 1.92
N PRO A 425 10.07 -6.54 1.98
CA PRO A 425 9.62 -5.64 0.90
C PRO A 425 10.05 -4.17 1.02
N SER A 426 10.33 -3.67 2.23
CA SER A 426 10.26 -2.22 2.54
C SER A 426 11.37 -1.35 1.92
N VAL A 427 12.63 -1.82 1.94
CA VAL A 427 13.77 -1.09 1.35
C VAL A 427 13.73 -1.09 -0.19
N MET A 428 13.03 -2.03 -0.84
CA MET A 428 12.94 -2.08 -2.31
C MET A 428 12.27 -0.83 -2.90
N ILE A 429 11.28 -0.24 -2.22
CA ILE A 429 10.39 0.77 -2.83
C ILE A 429 10.91 2.21 -2.72
N ALA A 430 11.48 2.65 -1.60
CA ALA A 430 11.79 4.07 -1.37
C ALA A 430 13.01 4.61 -2.18
N ARG A 431 13.39 3.93 -3.27
CA ARG A 431 14.69 4.03 -3.95
C ARG A 431 14.54 4.49 -5.42
N GLY A 432 13.74 5.53 -5.73
CA GLY A 432 13.41 5.88 -7.13
C GLY A 432 12.74 7.21 -7.57
N HIS A 433 12.73 8.34 -6.81
CA HIS A 433 12.13 9.60 -7.31
C HIS A 433 12.70 10.93 -6.73
N ARG A 434 13.28 11.81 -7.58
CA ARG A 434 13.01 13.29 -7.77
C ARG A 434 14.18 14.01 -8.49
N GLY A 435 13.97 15.23 -9.03
CA GLY A 435 15.04 15.99 -9.72
C GLY A 435 14.71 17.40 -10.26
N HIS A 436 15.78 18.08 -10.73
CA HIS A 436 15.92 19.44 -11.30
C HIS A 436 17.26 19.50 -12.06
N PRO A 437 17.61 20.52 -12.88
CA PRO A 437 16.87 21.66 -13.47
C PRO A 437 16.86 21.59 -15.04
N SER A 438 16.72 22.71 -15.75
CA SER A 438 16.04 22.78 -17.06
C SER A 438 16.85 22.68 -18.38
N SER A 439 18.17 22.49 -18.39
CA SER A 439 18.91 22.16 -19.62
C SER A 439 20.18 21.33 -19.34
N PRO A 440 20.47 20.23 -20.05
CA PRO A 440 21.58 19.35 -19.68
C PRO A 440 22.95 19.87 -20.20
N PRO A 441 24.03 19.78 -19.40
CA PRO A 441 25.34 20.32 -19.75
C PRO A 441 26.08 19.47 -20.80
N VAL A 442 26.90 20.11 -21.64
CA VAL A 442 27.76 19.45 -22.63
C VAL A 442 29.22 19.84 -22.40
N VAL A 443 30.12 18.86 -22.37
CA VAL A 443 31.57 19.06 -22.19
C VAL A 443 32.35 18.37 -23.30
N ASP A 444 33.46 18.99 -23.73
CA ASP A 444 34.41 18.40 -24.68
C ASP A 444 35.45 17.51 -23.96
N THR A 445 35.64 16.29 -24.46
CA THR A 445 36.74 15.38 -24.06
C THR A 445 37.68 15.20 -25.26
N VAL A 446 38.90 14.70 -25.04
CA VAL A 446 39.87 14.42 -26.13
C VAL A 446 39.35 13.38 -27.13
N HIS A 447 38.30 12.62 -26.78
CA HIS A 447 37.65 11.64 -27.64
C HIS A 447 36.34 12.17 -28.29
N GLY A 448 35.79 13.30 -27.82
CA GLY A 448 34.54 13.88 -28.32
C GLY A 448 33.64 14.48 -27.24
N LYS A 449 32.51 15.06 -27.63
CA LYS A 449 31.56 15.74 -26.72
C LYS A 449 30.71 14.75 -25.93
N VAL A 450 30.45 15.04 -24.66
CA VAL A 450 29.56 14.28 -23.76
C VAL A 450 28.43 15.16 -23.20
N LEU A 451 27.23 14.60 -23.09
CA LEU A 451 26.03 15.25 -22.52
C LEU A 451 25.76 14.68 -21.13
N GLY A 452 25.94 15.49 -20.10
CA GLY A 452 25.59 15.16 -18.72
C GLY A 452 24.15 15.57 -18.38
N LYS A 453 23.80 15.47 -17.11
CA LYS A 453 22.62 16.11 -16.51
C LYS A 453 23.09 16.97 -15.34
N TYR A 454 22.41 18.08 -15.07
CA TYR A 454 22.55 18.70 -13.74
C TYR A 454 21.73 17.89 -12.74
N VAL A 455 22.16 17.87 -11.48
CA VAL A 455 21.37 17.38 -10.34
C VAL A 455 21.40 18.45 -9.26
N SER A 456 20.23 19.00 -8.94
CA SER A 456 20.07 19.96 -7.82
C SER A 456 19.78 19.24 -6.52
N LEU A 457 19.97 19.95 -5.41
CA LEU A 457 20.25 19.29 -4.15
C LEU A 457 19.81 20.08 -2.91
N GLU A 458 19.39 19.35 -1.89
CA GLU A 458 18.75 19.83 -0.67
C GLU A 458 19.77 20.29 0.37
N GLY A 459 20.11 21.58 0.30
CA GLY A 459 21.06 22.26 1.19
C GLY A 459 22.28 22.84 0.46
N SER A 460 22.64 22.29 -0.71
CA SER A 460 23.75 22.81 -1.52
C SER A 460 23.33 24.07 -2.29
N ALA A 461 24.25 25.03 -2.39
CA ALA A 461 23.95 26.33 -2.98
C ALA A 461 23.87 26.32 -4.52
N GLN A 462 24.34 25.27 -5.21
CA GLN A 462 24.38 25.16 -6.68
C GLN A 462 24.11 23.73 -7.17
N PRO A 463 23.57 23.53 -8.40
CA PRO A 463 23.40 22.22 -8.99
C PRO A 463 24.70 21.68 -9.60
N VAL A 464 25.05 20.44 -9.29
CA VAL A 464 26.23 19.74 -9.83
C VAL A 464 25.96 19.23 -11.24
N ALA A 465 26.93 19.34 -12.13
CA ALA A 465 26.91 18.67 -13.43
C ALA A 465 27.43 17.24 -13.30
N VAL A 466 26.63 16.28 -13.75
CA VAL A 466 26.84 14.84 -13.57
C VAL A 466 26.88 14.14 -14.93
N PHE A 467 27.99 13.45 -15.20
CA PHE A 467 28.26 12.71 -16.43
C PHE A 467 28.46 11.24 -16.08
N LEU A 468 27.46 10.42 -16.36
CA LEU A 468 27.45 8.99 -16.04
C LEU A 468 27.75 8.17 -17.29
N GLY A 469 28.68 7.23 -17.20
CA GLY A 469 29.01 6.35 -18.33
C GLY A 469 29.89 7.00 -19.40
N VAL A 470 30.87 7.82 -19.01
CA VAL A 470 31.89 8.36 -19.91
C VAL A 470 32.91 7.24 -20.22
N PRO A 471 33.09 6.81 -21.48
CA PRO A 471 34.06 5.76 -21.81
C PRO A 471 35.49 6.30 -21.69
N PHE A 472 36.34 5.59 -20.96
CA PHE A 472 37.78 5.91 -20.90
C PHE A 472 38.65 4.94 -21.71
N ALA A 473 38.15 3.75 -22.01
CA ALA A 473 38.82 2.72 -22.81
C ALA A 473 37.86 2.07 -23.82
N LYS A 474 38.40 1.24 -24.72
CA LYS A 474 37.59 0.35 -25.59
C LYS A 474 36.93 -0.76 -24.75
N PRO A 475 35.76 -1.26 -25.17
CA PRO A 475 35.17 -2.46 -24.59
C PRO A 475 36.16 -3.64 -24.63
N PRO A 476 36.50 -4.28 -23.49
CA PRO A 476 37.48 -5.38 -23.41
C PRO A 476 36.89 -6.73 -23.89
N LEU A 477 36.26 -6.70 -25.06
CA LEU A 477 35.54 -7.82 -25.68
C LEU A 477 36.44 -8.66 -26.60
N GLY A 478 36.08 -9.92 -26.78
CA GLY A 478 36.76 -10.82 -27.73
C GLY A 478 38.25 -10.94 -27.43
N SER A 479 39.11 -10.55 -28.37
CA SER A 479 40.57 -10.57 -28.21
C SER A 479 41.14 -9.49 -27.28
N LEU A 480 40.30 -8.59 -26.73
CA LEU A 480 40.69 -7.64 -25.67
C LEU A 480 40.33 -8.15 -24.25
N ARG A 481 39.63 -9.30 -24.16
CA ARG A 481 39.39 -9.99 -22.90
C ARG A 481 40.73 -10.53 -22.39
N PHE A 482 41.03 -10.29 -21.10
CA PHE A 482 42.34 -10.59 -20.48
C PHE A 482 43.55 -9.90 -21.16
N ALA A 483 43.36 -8.69 -21.69
CA ALA A 483 44.43 -7.84 -22.23
C ALA A 483 44.43 -6.44 -21.58
N PRO A 484 45.54 -5.65 -21.65
CA PRO A 484 45.58 -4.28 -21.16
C PRO A 484 44.55 -3.38 -21.88
N PRO A 485 43.91 -2.44 -21.17
CA PRO A 485 42.94 -1.52 -21.75
C PRO A 485 43.56 -0.67 -22.87
N GLN A 486 42.76 -0.40 -23.90
CA GLN A 486 43.14 0.43 -25.04
C GLN A 486 42.34 1.75 -25.02
N PRO A 487 42.89 2.89 -25.46
CA PRO A 487 42.16 4.18 -25.49
C PRO A 487 40.85 4.10 -26.27
N ALA A 488 39.81 4.79 -25.80
CA ALA A 488 38.51 4.79 -26.45
C ALA A 488 38.56 5.30 -27.90
N GLU A 489 37.66 4.81 -28.76
CA GLU A 489 37.53 5.35 -30.13
C GLU A 489 36.87 6.74 -30.10
N PRO A 490 37.36 7.73 -30.88
CA PRO A 490 36.73 9.05 -30.94
C PRO A 490 35.32 9.04 -31.55
N TRP A 491 34.47 9.99 -31.14
CA TRP A 491 33.10 10.14 -31.62
C TRP A 491 32.74 11.58 -32.03
N SER A 492 32.02 11.72 -33.14
CA SER A 492 31.66 13.03 -33.73
C SER A 492 30.31 13.59 -33.23
N SER A 493 29.37 12.73 -32.85
CA SER A 493 28.07 13.10 -32.26
C SER A 493 28.18 13.24 -30.74
N VAL A 494 27.52 14.23 -30.13
CA VAL A 494 27.48 14.36 -28.66
C VAL A 494 26.96 13.06 -28.02
N LYS A 495 27.80 12.39 -27.22
CA LYS A 495 27.46 11.10 -26.61
C LYS A 495 26.63 11.33 -25.35
N ASN A 496 25.48 10.66 -25.24
CA ASN A 496 24.63 10.80 -24.05
C ASN A 496 25.25 10.05 -22.85
N THR A 497 25.43 10.78 -21.74
CA THR A 497 26.04 10.32 -20.49
C THR A 497 25.19 10.75 -19.28
N THR A 498 23.86 10.59 -19.35
CA THR A 498 22.92 10.92 -18.27
C THR A 498 22.54 9.74 -17.36
N SER A 499 22.99 8.53 -17.70
CA SER A 499 22.60 7.25 -17.08
C SER A 499 23.82 6.39 -16.77
N TYR A 500 23.80 5.67 -15.64
CA TYR A 500 24.89 4.78 -15.25
C TYR A 500 25.25 3.75 -16.34
N PRO A 501 26.55 3.48 -16.57
CA PRO A 501 27.01 2.43 -17.46
C PRO A 501 26.71 1.04 -16.86
N PRO A 502 26.81 -0.03 -17.67
CA PRO A 502 26.91 -1.37 -17.12
C PRO A 502 28.08 -1.47 -16.12
N MET A 503 27.90 -2.29 -15.07
CA MET A 503 29.01 -2.73 -14.22
C MET A 503 29.75 -3.88 -14.90
N CYS A 504 31.02 -4.06 -14.56
CA CYS A 504 31.81 -5.16 -15.11
C CYS A 504 31.20 -6.51 -14.73
N SER A 505 31.27 -7.47 -15.65
CA SER A 505 30.83 -8.84 -15.42
C SER A 505 31.39 -9.40 -14.10
N GLN A 506 30.46 -9.90 -13.30
CA GLN A 506 30.60 -10.46 -11.96
C GLN A 506 29.34 -11.32 -11.72
N ASP A 507 29.21 -11.96 -10.56
CA ASP A 507 27.93 -12.59 -10.21
C ASP A 507 26.85 -11.50 -10.05
N ALA A 508 25.72 -11.65 -10.76
CA ALA A 508 24.74 -10.57 -10.89
C ALA A 508 23.97 -10.31 -9.59
N ALA A 509 23.76 -11.35 -8.77
CA ALA A 509 23.16 -11.19 -7.44
C ALA A 509 24.20 -10.57 -6.49
N ALA A 510 25.44 -11.06 -6.47
CA ALA A 510 26.49 -10.57 -5.58
C ALA A 510 26.93 -9.14 -5.89
N GLY A 511 26.88 -8.75 -7.17
CA GLY A 511 27.12 -7.39 -7.62
C GLY A 511 25.97 -6.43 -7.31
N GLN A 512 24.72 -6.92 -7.34
CA GLN A 512 23.58 -6.15 -6.86
C GLN A 512 23.65 -6.02 -5.33
N MET A 513 23.85 -7.10 -4.58
CA MET A 513 24.11 -7.10 -3.13
C MET A 513 25.17 -6.08 -2.70
N THR A 514 26.39 -6.24 -3.23
CA THR A 514 27.53 -5.39 -2.86
C THR A 514 27.24 -3.94 -3.21
N SER A 515 26.45 -3.70 -4.26
CA SER A 515 25.94 -2.37 -4.51
C SER A 515 24.88 -1.94 -3.50
N ASP A 516 23.86 -2.75 -3.22
CA ASP A 516 22.69 -2.38 -2.43
C ASP A 516 23.02 -2.13 -0.95
N LEU A 517 24.07 -2.81 -0.44
CA LEU A 517 24.71 -2.58 0.86
C LEU A 517 25.62 -1.34 0.88
N LEU A 518 26.52 -1.19 -0.11
CA LEU A 518 27.56 -0.14 -0.09
C LEU A 518 27.18 1.15 -0.86
N THR A 519 25.99 1.19 -1.47
CA THR A 519 25.52 2.33 -2.27
C THR A 519 25.08 3.48 -1.37
N ASN A 520 25.82 4.59 -1.43
CA ASN A 520 25.40 5.89 -0.90
C ASN A 520 24.30 6.56 -1.77
N ARG A 521 23.79 5.88 -2.82
CA ARG A 521 22.69 6.38 -3.66
C ARG A 521 21.34 6.31 -2.98
N LYS A 522 20.56 7.36 -3.20
CA LYS A 522 19.09 7.41 -3.05
C LYS A 522 18.35 6.28 -3.79
N GLU A 523 18.93 5.66 -4.82
CA GLU A 523 18.22 4.74 -5.74
C GLU A 523 18.89 3.38 -5.97
N ASN A 524 18.10 2.30 -5.92
CA ASN A 524 18.51 0.96 -6.39
C ASN A 524 18.22 0.89 -7.88
N VAL A 525 19.20 1.31 -8.67
CA VAL A 525 19.24 0.93 -10.08
C VAL A 525 19.41 -0.59 -10.13
N HIS A 526 18.58 -1.31 -10.89
CA HIS A 526 18.86 -2.71 -11.23
C HIS A 526 20.06 -2.73 -12.19
N LEU A 527 21.20 -3.22 -11.70
CA LEU A 527 22.49 -3.00 -12.34
C LEU A 527 22.65 -3.95 -13.52
N LYS A 528 22.93 -3.38 -14.70
CA LYS A 528 23.23 -4.16 -15.90
C LYS A 528 24.69 -4.59 -15.81
N PHE A 529 24.96 -5.87 -16.00
CA PHE A 529 26.32 -6.42 -16.01
C PHE A 529 26.77 -6.68 -17.45
N SER A 530 28.01 -6.32 -17.78
CA SER A 530 28.57 -6.44 -19.12
C SER A 530 30.10 -6.56 -19.06
N GLU A 531 30.70 -7.18 -20.08
CA GLU A 531 32.15 -7.04 -20.30
C GLU A 531 32.48 -5.67 -20.92
N ASP A 532 31.54 -5.05 -21.64
CA ASP A 532 31.61 -3.63 -22.01
C ASP A 532 31.25 -2.77 -20.79
N CYS A 533 32.27 -2.48 -19.98
CA CYS A 533 32.12 -1.81 -18.68
C CYS A 533 33.17 -0.74 -18.36
N LEU A 534 34.14 -0.46 -19.25
CA LEU A 534 35.26 0.46 -18.97
C LEU A 534 34.86 1.94 -19.13
N TYR A 535 34.01 2.36 -18.20
CA TYR A 535 33.43 3.69 -18.09
C TYR A 535 33.77 4.31 -16.72
N LEU A 536 33.73 5.63 -16.66
CA LEU A 536 33.79 6.40 -15.43
C LEU A 536 32.60 7.35 -15.32
N ASN A 537 32.29 7.74 -14.09
CA ASN A 537 31.27 8.73 -13.78
C ASN A 537 31.97 9.98 -13.22
N ILE A 538 31.55 11.17 -13.62
CA ILE A 538 32.10 12.45 -13.17
C ILE A 538 30.99 13.27 -12.54
N TYR A 539 31.27 13.81 -11.37
CA TYR A 539 30.43 14.76 -10.64
C TYR A 539 31.27 16.02 -10.49
N THR A 540 30.77 17.16 -10.95
CA THR A 540 31.48 18.44 -10.84
C THR A 540 30.54 19.58 -10.41
N PRO A 541 30.86 20.30 -9.32
CA PRO A 541 30.12 21.47 -8.87
C PRO A 541 30.58 22.74 -9.59
N ALA A 542 31.59 22.64 -10.46
CA ALA A 542 32.11 23.75 -11.23
C ALA A 542 31.00 24.34 -12.11
N ASP A 543 30.87 25.66 -12.07
CA ASP A 543 30.16 26.40 -13.11
C ASP A 543 30.90 26.23 -14.44
N LEU A 544 30.42 25.30 -15.26
CA LEU A 544 30.98 24.95 -16.58
C LEU A 544 30.91 26.11 -17.61
N THR A 545 30.29 27.24 -17.28
CA THR A 545 30.38 28.48 -18.09
C THR A 545 31.61 29.33 -17.74
N LYS A 546 32.31 29.00 -16.65
CA LYS A 546 33.49 29.70 -16.13
C LYS A 546 34.70 28.76 -16.09
N ARG A 547 35.90 29.35 -16.02
CA ARG A 547 37.15 28.58 -15.88
C ARG A 547 37.43 28.29 -14.40
N SER A 548 37.04 27.10 -13.97
CA SER A 548 37.39 26.51 -12.67
C SER A 548 38.72 25.75 -12.73
N SER A 549 39.29 25.39 -11.57
CA SER A 549 40.57 24.68 -11.45
C SER A 549 40.64 23.89 -10.13
N LEU A 550 39.74 22.92 -9.98
CA LEU A 550 39.40 22.31 -8.69
C LEU A 550 40.12 20.92 -8.45
N PRO A 551 41.03 20.76 -7.45
CA PRO A 551 41.71 19.54 -6.94
C PRO A 551 41.13 18.08 -6.89
N VAL A 552 40.21 17.66 -7.75
CA VAL A 552 39.78 16.28 -8.11
C VAL A 552 40.04 15.12 -7.10
N MET A 553 38.97 14.43 -6.69
CA MET A 553 39.04 13.15 -5.98
C MET A 553 38.58 11.97 -6.85
N VAL A 554 39.37 10.87 -6.90
CA VAL A 554 39.08 9.69 -7.73
C VAL A 554 38.86 8.45 -6.85
N TRP A 555 37.63 7.94 -6.83
CA TRP A 555 37.21 6.78 -6.06
C TRP A 555 37.47 5.47 -6.79
N ILE A 556 38.11 4.54 -6.09
CA ILE A 556 38.29 3.13 -6.47
C ILE A 556 37.50 2.28 -5.48
N HIS A 557 36.53 1.52 -5.98
CA HIS A 557 35.57 0.82 -5.12
C HIS A 557 36.11 -0.45 -4.45
N GLY A 558 35.49 -0.83 -3.31
CA GLY A 558 35.67 -2.13 -2.66
C GLY A 558 34.96 -3.28 -3.40
N GLY A 559 34.73 -4.39 -2.67
CA GLY A 559 34.10 -5.61 -3.22
C GLY A 559 35.08 -6.77 -3.53
N GLY A 560 36.20 -6.84 -2.81
CA GLY A 560 37.08 -8.02 -2.81
C GLY A 560 37.82 -8.31 -4.13
N LEU A 561 37.92 -7.32 -5.03
CA LEU A 561 38.36 -7.48 -6.45
C LEU A 561 37.46 -8.42 -7.29
N VAL A 562 36.32 -8.86 -6.77
CA VAL A 562 35.46 -9.88 -7.38
C VAL A 562 34.02 -9.39 -7.67
N VAL A 563 33.54 -8.39 -6.92
CA VAL A 563 32.23 -7.72 -7.10
C VAL A 563 32.36 -6.20 -6.84
N GLY A 564 31.25 -5.47 -7.01
CA GLY A 564 31.16 -4.02 -6.85
C GLY A 564 31.17 -3.27 -8.18
N GLY A 565 31.17 -1.95 -8.12
CA GLY A 565 31.30 -1.09 -9.30
C GLY A 565 31.24 0.40 -8.96
N ALA A 566 31.84 1.25 -9.77
CA ALA A 566 31.75 2.70 -9.63
C ALA A 566 30.32 3.25 -9.78
N SER A 567 29.40 2.48 -10.35
CA SER A 567 27.98 2.86 -10.44
C SER A 567 27.22 2.68 -9.11
N THR A 568 27.79 1.96 -8.14
CA THR A 568 27.33 1.88 -6.74
C THR A 568 27.52 3.21 -6.01
N TYR A 569 28.60 3.92 -6.29
CA TYR A 569 29.04 5.08 -5.53
C TYR A 569 28.71 6.37 -6.28
N ASP A 570 27.80 7.14 -5.71
CA ASP A 570 27.41 8.45 -6.19
C ASP A 570 28.31 9.51 -5.58
N GLY A 571 29.25 9.98 -6.41
CA GLY A 571 30.17 11.05 -6.08
C GLY A 571 29.49 12.40 -5.91
N LEU A 572 28.20 12.55 -6.25
CA LEU A 572 27.42 13.76 -6.02
C LEU A 572 27.42 14.18 -4.54
N VAL A 573 27.69 13.26 -3.59
CA VAL A 573 27.97 13.60 -2.18
C VAL A 573 29.17 14.50 -2.07
N LEU A 574 30.35 13.92 -2.05
CA LEU A 574 31.60 14.63 -1.87
C LEU A 574 31.73 15.76 -2.90
N SER A 575 31.20 15.58 -4.12
CA SER A 575 31.24 16.59 -5.16
C SER A 575 30.42 17.84 -4.87
N ALA A 576 29.11 17.69 -4.67
CA ALA A 576 28.26 18.83 -4.36
C ALA A 576 28.65 19.44 -3.03
N HIS A 577 28.94 18.58 -2.04
CA HIS A 577 29.35 19.03 -0.73
C HIS A 577 30.58 19.94 -0.86
N GLU A 578 31.70 19.35 -1.24
CA GLU A 578 32.99 19.94 -0.93
C GLU A 578 33.30 21.12 -1.87
N ASN A 579 32.83 21.11 -3.12
CA ASN A 579 33.51 21.61 -4.34
C ASN A 579 34.30 20.51 -5.09
N VAL A 580 34.42 19.27 -4.59
CA VAL A 580 35.34 18.34 -5.27
C VAL A 580 34.84 17.89 -6.63
N VAL A 581 35.73 17.78 -7.60
CA VAL A 581 35.41 17.01 -8.81
C VAL A 581 35.58 15.53 -8.48
N VAL A 582 34.48 14.82 -8.19
CA VAL A 582 34.54 13.37 -7.93
C VAL A 582 34.52 12.62 -9.25
N VAL A 583 35.42 11.66 -9.39
CA VAL A 583 35.39 10.65 -10.44
C VAL A 583 35.25 9.27 -9.82
N THR A 584 34.26 8.47 -10.23
CA THR A 584 34.17 7.05 -9.83
C THR A 584 34.48 6.17 -11.04
N ILE A 585 35.43 5.24 -10.92
CA ILE A 585 35.99 4.48 -12.06
C ILE A 585 35.60 2.99 -12.04
N GLN A 586 35.04 2.46 -13.13
CA GLN A 586 34.87 1.01 -13.29
C GLN A 586 36.21 0.38 -13.65
N TYR A 587 36.49 -0.81 -13.13
CA TYR A 587 37.58 -1.67 -13.55
C TYR A 587 37.11 -3.13 -13.63
N ARG A 588 37.74 -3.96 -14.46
CA ARG A 588 37.34 -5.38 -14.58
C ARG A 588 37.55 -6.13 -13.26
N LEU A 589 36.65 -7.07 -12.97
CA LEU A 589 36.56 -7.80 -11.69
C LEU A 589 36.64 -9.31 -11.89
N GLY A 590 36.91 -10.02 -10.79
CA GLY A 590 36.90 -11.48 -10.73
C GLY A 590 37.81 -12.10 -11.79
N ILE A 591 37.29 -13.07 -12.54
CA ILE A 591 38.04 -13.70 -13.64
C ILE A 591 38.38 -12.67 -14.74
N TRP A 592 37.46 -11.78 -15.12
CA TRP A 592 37.69 -10.79 -16.18
C TRP A 592 38.79 -9.77 -15.86
N GLY A 593 38.96 -9.42 -14.58
CA GLY A 593 39.96 -8.46 -14.11
C GLY A 593 41.28 -9.06 -13.64
N PHE A 594 41.25 -10.25 -13.04
CA PHE A 594 42.36 -10.77 -12.25
C PHE A 594 42.69 -12.24 -12.56
N PHE A 595 42.11 -12.83 -13.61
CA PHE A 595 42.61 -14.10 -14.15
C PHE A 595 44.07 -13.97 -14.60
N SER A 596 44.90 -14.86 -14.07
CA SER A 596 46.31 -15.01 -14.39
C SER A 596 46.62 -16.49 -14.61
N THR A 597 47.47 -16.80 -15.58
CA THR A 597 48.10 -18.12 -15.73
C THR A 597 49.37 -18.27 -14.89
N GLY A 598 49.83 -17.18 -14.25
CA GLY A 598 51.10 -17.15 -13.51
C GLY A 598 52.34 -17.07 -14.41
N ASP A 599 52.16 -16.83 -15.71
CA ASP A 599 53.22 -16.71 -16.73
C ASP A 599 52.98 -15.52 -17.67
N GLU A 600 53.78 -15.40 -18.73
CA GLU A 600 53.72 -14.29 -19.68
C GLU A 600 52.52 -14.32 -20.64
N HIS A 601 51.79 -15.45 -20.74
CA HIS A 601 50.66 -15.59 -21.66
C HIS A 601 49.38 -14.91 -21.14
N CYS A 602 49.20 -14.88 -19.81
CA CYS A 602 48.15 -14.13 -19.13
C CYS A 602 48.67 -13.70 -17.75
N PRO A 603 49.47 -12.63 -17.64
CA PRO A 603 50.08 -12.22 -16.37
C PRO A 603 49.05 -11.76 -15.32
N GLY A 604 47.87 -11.28 -15.73
CA GLY A 604 46.81 -10.82 -14.82
C GLY A 604 46.84 -9.33 -14.52
N ASN A 605 46.21 -8.92 -13.41
CA ASN A 605 46.10 -7.53 -12.94
C ASN A 605 45.47 -6.55 -13.94
N TRP A 606 44.64 -7.07 -14.86
CA TRP A 606 43.92 -6.28 -15.87
C TRP A 606 43.05 -5.19 -15.24
N GLY A 607 42.42 -5.48 -14.10
CA GLY A 607 41.66 -4.49 -13.31
C GLY A 607 42.51 -3.32 -12.80
N HIS A 608 43.72 -3.57 -12.28
CA HIS A 608 44.62 -2.47 -11.89
C HIS A 608 45.13 -1.67 -13.10
N LEU A 609 45.29 -2.31 -14.27
CA LEU A 609 45.64 -1.61 -15.51
C LEU A 609 44.47 -0.74 -16.02
N ASP A 610 43.22 -1.15 -15.81
CA ASP A 610 42.03 -0.32 -16.06
C ASP A 610 42.03 0.92 -15.15
N GLN A 611 42.34 0.75 -13.86
CA GLN A 611 42.48 1.86 -12.90
C GLN A 611 43.55 2.88 -13.37
N VAL A 612 44.71 2.39 -13.82
CA VAL A 612 45.78 3.24 -14.40
C VAL A 612 45.31 3.97 -15.68
N ALA A 613 44.54 3.31 -16.55
CA ALA A 613 44.02 3.92 -17.77
C ALA A 613 42.98 5.02 -17.46
N ALA A 614 42.08 4.80 -16.50
CA ALA A 614 41.14 5.82 -16.04
C ALA A 614 41.84 7.04 -15.43
N LEU A 615 42.91 6.83 -14.65
CA LEU A 615 43.71 7.93 -14.08
C LEU A 615 44.45 8.76 -15.15
N ARG A 616 44.88 8.15 -16.27
CA ARG A 616 45.40 8.90 -17.44
C ARG A 616 44.30 9.72 -18.10
N TRP A 617 43.12 9.12 -18.30
CA TRP A 617 41.97 9.85 -18.84
C TRP A 617 41.61 11.06 -17.97
N VAL A 618 41.65 10.93 -16.63
CA VAL A 618 41.43 12.05 -15.70
C VAL A 618 42.48 13.16 -15.93
N GLN A 619 43.77 12.83 -15.98
CA GLN A 619 44.83 13.81 -16.28
C GLN A 619 44.58 14.56 -17.61
N ASP A 620 44.17 13.85 -18.66
CA ASP A 620 43.97 14.41 -20.00
C ASP A 620 42.67 15.25 -20.15
N ASN A 621 41.63 15.02 -19.34
CA ASN A 621 40.28 15.54 -19.59
C ASN A 621 39.67 16.36 -18.45
N ILE A 622 40.05 16.14 -17.19
CA ILE A 622 39.26 16.63 -16.04
C ILE A 622 39.19 18.16 -15.93
N ALA A 623 40.16 18.87 -16.53
CA ALA A 623 40.16 20.33 -16.63
C ALA A 623 38.94 20.89 -17.38
N ASN A 624 38.38 20.16 -18.35
CA ASN A 624 37.19 20.58 -19.09
C ASN A 624 35.90 20.39 -18.27
N PHE A 625 35.97 19.60 -17.18
CA PHE A 625 34.93 19.49 -16.15
C PHE A 625 35.21 20.44 -14.97
N GLY A 626 36.14 21.39 -15.13
CA GLY A 626 36.55 22.36 -14.11
C GLY A 626 37.64 21.87 -13.14
N GLY A 627 38.09 20.63 -13.24
CA GLY A 627 39.06 20.04 -12.31
C GLY A 627 40.51 20.51 -12.50
N ASN A 628 41.39 20.12 -11.57
CA ASN A 628 42.81 20.39 -11.59
C ASN A 628 43.63 19.09 -11.68
N PRO A 629 44.15 18.72 -12.87
CA PRO A 629 44.98 17.52 -13.02
C PRO A 629 46.24 17.54 -12.14
N GLY A 630 46.77 18.74 -11.83
CA GLY A 630 47.91 18.94 -10.93
C GLY A 630 47.62 18.78 -9.43
N SER A 631 46.43 18.33 -9.03
CA SER A 631 46.11 18.08 -7.61
C SER A 631 45.17 16.89 -7.38
N VAL A 632 45.14 15.90 -8.27
CA VAL A 632 44.32 14.68 -8.13
C VAL A 632 44.67 13.88 -6.86
N THR A 633 43.65 13.48 -6.10
CA THR A 633 43.74 12.56 -4.95
C THR A 633 43.03 11.24 -5.26
N ILE A 634 43.66 10.09 -5.04
CA ILE A 634 42.99 8.78 -5.14
C ILE A 634 42.53 8.29 -3.77
N PHE A 635 41.35 7.68 -3.69
CA PHE A 635 40.81 7.10 -2.46
C PHE A 635 39.96 5.86 -2.72
N GLY A 636 39.80 5.00 -1.72
CA GLY A 636 39.12 3.72 -1.86
C GLY A 636 39.05 2.92 -0.57
N GLU A 637 38.00 2.11 -0.44
CA GLU A 637 37.70 1.28 0.73
C GLU A 637 37.93 -0.22 0.44
N SER A 638 38.38 -0.99 1.45
CA SER A 638 38.63 -2.44 1.36
C SER A 638 39.55 -2.79 0.17
N ALA A 639 39.06 -3.53 -0.83
CA ALA A 639 39.79 -3.84 -2.07
C ALA A 639 40.10 -2.61 -2.95
N GLY A 640 39.36 -1.52 -2.76
CA GLY A 640 39.66 -0.21 -3.34
C GLY A 640 40.82 0.48 -2.62
N GLY A 641 40.90 0.37 -1.29
CA GLY A 641 42.04 0.84 -0.49
C GLY A 641 43.31 0.01 -0.76
N GLU A 642 43.15 -1.30 -0.89
CA GLU A 642 44.19 -2.21 -1.41
C GLU A 642 44.68 -1.73 -2.80
N SER A 643 43.76 -1.47 -3.74
CA SER A 643 44.08 -0.93 -5.06
C SER A 643 44.80 0.43 -5.01
N VAL A 644 44.37 1.36 -4.14
CA VAL A 644 45.07 2.63 -3.91
C VAL A 644 46.49 2.40 -3.43
N SER A 645 46.68 1.50 -2.47
CA SER A 645 47.99 1.11 -1.95
C SER A 645 48.88 0.46 -3.02
N VAL A 646 48.32 -0.36 -3.92
CA VAL A 646 49.01 -0.94 -5.08
C VAL A 646 49.41 0.15 -6.10
N LEU A 647 48.54 1.12 -6.36
CA LEU A 647 48.80 2.22 -7.29
C LEU A 647 49.89 3.18 -6.76
N VAL A 648 49.95 3.44 -5.45
CA VAL A 648 51.03 4.19 -4.79
C VAL A 648 52.40 3.51 -4.99
N LEU A 649 52.43 2.17 -5.04
CA LEU A 649 53.65 1.39 -5.28
C LEU A 649 53.96 1.20 -6.77
N SER A 650 52.99 1.45 -7.67
CA SER A 650 53.10 1.13 -9.10
C SER A 650 53.80 2.23 -9.91
N PRO A 651 54.93 1.93 -10.59
CA PRO A 651 55.59 2.91 -11.45
C PRO A 651 54.74 3.32 -12.67
N LEU A 652 53.71 2.53 -13.03
CA LEU A 652 52.80 2.82 -14.14
C LEU A 652 51.76 3.91 -13.82
N ALA A 653 51.53 4.17 -12.54
CA ALA A 653 50.60 5.19 -12.03
C ALA A 653 51.31 6.47 -11.55
N LYS A 654 52.65 6.50 -11.60
CA LYS A 654 53.47 7.64 -11.19
C LYS A 654 53.06 8.92 -11.93
N ASN A 655 52.95 10.02 -11.18
CA ASN A 655 52.50 11.34 -11.62
C ASN A 655 51.04 11.43 -12.13
N LEU A 656 50.23 10.36 -12.03
CA LEU A 656 48.79 10.45 -12.37
C LEU A 656 47.93 10.96 -11.21
N PHE A 657 48.46 10.94 -9.99
CA PHE A 657 47.86 11.48 -8.79
C PHE A 657 48.95 12.01 -7.83
N HIS A 658 48.50 12.79 -6.84
CA HIS A 658 49.35 13.62 -5.98
C HIS A 658 49.18 13.29 -4.49
N ARG A 659 48.03 12.69 -4.10
CA ARG A 659 47.72 12.23 -2.73
C ARG A 659 46.93 10.92 -2.80
N ALA A 660 46.93 10.16 -1.70
CA ALA A 660 46.26 8.87 -1.60
C ALA A 660 45.63 8.68 -0.21
N ILE A 661 44.43 8.09 -0.15
CA ILE A 661 43.71 7.72 1.08
C ILE A 661 43.30 6.24 0.97
N SER A 662 43.57 5.45 2.01
CA SER A 662 43.46 3.99 2.00
C SER A 662 42.56 3.54 3.16
N GLU A 663 41.28 3.32 2.89
CA GLU A 663 40.25 3.10 3.91
C GLU A 663 40.04 1.60 4.13
N SER A 664 40.20 1.12 5.37
CA SER A 664 39.99 -0.29 5.78
C SER A 664 40.70 -1.37 4.95
N GLY A 665 41.66 -1.01 4.09
CA GLY A 665 42.39 -1.93 3.23
C GLY A 665 43.69 -1.32 2.70
N VAL A 666 44.71 -2.17 2.52
CA VAL A 666 46.07 -1.84 2.06
C VAL A 666 46.66 -3.03 1.29
N ALA A 667 47.74 -2.84 0.53
CA ALA A 667 48.41 -3.88 -0.26
C ALA A 667 49.05 -5.03 0.56
N LEU A 668 48.83 -5.06 1.88
CA LEU A 668 49.25 -6.14 2.79
C LEU A 668 48.07 -6.87 3.43
N THR A 669 46.81 -6.52 3.09
CA THR A 669 45.61 -7.20 3.62
C THR A 669 45.59 -8.68 3.19
N PRO A 670 45.65 -9.65 4.12
CA PRO A 670 45.73 -11.07 3.78
C PRO A 670 44.48 -11.52 3.00
N GLY A 671 44.69 -12.21 1.88
CA GLY A 671 43.57 -12.75 1.10
C GLY A 671 42.81 -11.70 0.27
N LEU A 672 43.41 -10.55 -0.06
CA LEU A 672 43.04 -9.77 -1.25
C LEU A 672 44.12 -9.89 -2.32
N LEU A 673 45.39 -9.75 -1.96
CA LEU A 673 46.46 -10.43 -2.68
C LEU A 673 46.26 -11.95 -2.54
N ARG A 674 45.83 -12.61 -3.63
CA ARG A 674 45.54 -14.05 -3.71
C ARG A 674 46.30 -14.69 -4.88
N LYS A 675 46.33 -16.03 -4.85
CA LYS A 675 46.54 -16.86 -6.06
C LYS A 675 45.25 -17.45 -6.64
N ASP A 676 44.15 -17.64 -5.87
CA ASP A 676 42.94 -18.43 -6.23
C ASP A 676 41.60 -17.86 -5.59
N ASN A 677 40.35 -18.19 -6.05
CA ASN A 677 39.09 -17.38 -5.78
C ASN A 677 37.64 -18.02 -5.83
N LYS A 678 36.55 -17.42 -5.20
CA LYS A 678 35.04 -17.57 -5.43
C LYS A 678 34.04 -16.68 -4.54
N LEU A 679 32.67 -16.73 -4.66
CA LEU A 679 31.58 -15.67 -4.40
C LEU A 679 30.11 -16.11 -3.93
N VAL A 680 29.20 -15.24 -3.34
CA VAL A 680 27.67 -15.06 -3.49
C VAL A 680 27.04 -13.72 -2.86
N ALA A 681 25.73 -13.63 -2.43
CA ALA A 681 24.81 -12.44 -2.40
C ALA A 681 23.65 -12.36 -1.33
N GLU A 682 23.05 -11.16 -1.11
CA GLU A 682 21.82 -10.71 -0.32
C GLU A 682 21.17 -9.46 -1.04
N GLU A 683 20.03 -8.80 -0.79
CA GLU A 683 18.89 -8.74 0.18
C GLU A 683 18.80 -7.50 1.15
N ILE A 684 17.66 -7.27 1.85
CA ILE A 684 17.40 -6.11 2.77
C ILE A 684 18.15 -6.28 4.11
N PRO A 685 18.66 -5.21 4.77
CA PRO A 685 19.37 -5.34 6.05
C PRO A 685 18.58 -6.04 7.17
N GLU A 686 19.11 -7.19 7.63
CA GLU A 686 18.56 -8.07 8.69
C GLU A 686 18.43 -7.36 10.06
N GLU A 687 19.19 -6.27 10.28
CA GLU A 687 19.43 -5.67 11.59
C GLU A 687 18.20 -4.95 12.21
N LEU A 688 17.40 -4.24 11.41
CA LEU A 688 16.30 -3.40 11.92
C LEU A 688 15.07 -4.20 12.36
N THR A 689 14.90 -5.43 11.85
CA THR A 689 13.79 -6.32 12.19
C THR A 689 13.84 -6.73 13.67
N SER A 690 15.05 -7.03 14.17
CA SER A 690 15.28 -7.34 15.59
C SER A 690 14.75 -6.26 16.53
N VAL A 691 14.77 -4.99 16.12
CA VAL A 691 14.33 -3.83 16.92
C VAL A 691 12.80 -3.76 17.02
N ALA A 692 12.06 -4.21 16.01
CA ALA A 692 10.60 -4.28 16.06
C ALA A 692 10.13 -5.47 16.93
N THR A 693 10.75 -6.63 16.73
CA THR A 693 10.48 -7.85 17.51
C THR A 693 10.85 -7.65 18.99
N GLU A 694 11.98 -7.00 19.30
CA GLU A 694 12.32 -6.59 20.67
C GLU A 694 11.32 -5.58 21.25
N LYS A 695 10.91 -4.55 20.48
CA LYS A 695 9.95 -3.53 20.96
C LYS A 695 8.61 -4.14 21.38
N TYR A 696 8.05 -5.05 20.59
CA TYR A 696 6.73 -5.63 20.85
C TYR A 696 6.79 -6.91 21.70
N LEU A 697 7.77 -7.79 21.50
CA LEU A 697 7.79 -9.16 22.06
C LEU A 697 8.93 -9.42 23.06
N GLY A 698 9.99 -8.61 23.09
CA GLY A 698 11.14 -8.79 23.99
C GLY A 698 10.84 -8.56 25.48
N GLY A 699 9.74 -7.86 25.79
CA GLY A 699 9.35 -7.52 27.16
C GLY A 699 8.75 -8.67 28.00
N THR A 700 8.63 -9.90 27.48
CA THR A 700 8.02 -11.01 28.22
C THR A 700 8.38 -12.39 27.65
N ASP A 701 8.45 -13.41 28.51
CA ASP A 701 8.58 -14.83 28.12
C ASP A 701 7.26 -15.62 28.22
N ASP A 702 6.12 -14.97 28.49
CA ASP A 702 4.81 -15.62 28.57
C ASP A 702 4.21 -15.87 27.16
N PRO A 703 4.01 -17.14 26.73
CA PRO A 703 3.48 -17.46 25.40
C PRO A 703 2.06 -16.95 25.14
N ALA A 704 1.23 -16.83 26.18
CA ALA A 704 -0.10 -16.23 26.02
C ALA A 704 0.01 -14.75 25.67
N ARG A 705 0.89 -14.04 26.40
CA ARG A 705 1.14 -12.63 26.22
C ARG A 705 1.88 -12.32 24.91
N LYS A 706 2.85 -13.14 24.49
CA LYS A 706 3.50 -13.01 23.16
C LYS A 706 2.48 -13.17 22.02
N LYS A 707 1.60 -14.17 22.12
CA LYS A 707 0.52 -14.37 21.14
C LYS A 707 -0.39 -13.14 21.05
N ASP A 708 -0.76 -12.51 22.16
CA ASP A 708 -1.60 -11.30 22.14
C ASP A 708 -0.84 -10.07 21.58
N LEU A 709 0.42 -9.88 21.95
CA LEU A 709 1.30 -8.81 21.42
C LEU A 709 1.58 -8.93 19.92
N PHE A 710 1.57 -10.14 19.36
CA PHE A 710 1.63 -10.37 17.90
C PHE A 710 0.33 -9.91 17.20
N LEU A 711 -0.85 -10.11 17.82
CA LEU A 711 -2.10 -9.60 17.27
C LEU A 711 -2.15 -8.07 17.31
N ASP A 712 -1.62 -7.46 18.38
CA ASP A 712 -1.44 -6.00 18.47
C ASP A 712 -0.53 -5.46 17.35
N LEU A 713 0.59 -6.14 17.05
CA LEU A 713 1.50 -5.79 15.95
C LEU A 713 0.79 -5.86 14.59
N MET A 714 0.03 -6.93 14.33
CA MET A 714 -0.71 -7.08 13.07
C MET A 714 -1.79 -6.00 12.92
N GLY A 715 -2.53 -5.70 13.99
CA GLY A 715 -3.52 -4.60 14.01
C GLY A 715 -2.87 -3.22 13.79
N ASP A 716 -1.73 -2.97 14.43
CA ASP A 716 -0.99 -1.71 14.27
C ASP A 716 -0.55 -1.47 12.82
N VAL A 717 0.00 -2.49 12.16
CA VAL A 717 0.57 -2.33 10.81
C VAL A 717 -0.48 -2.35 9.72
N MET A 718 -1.56 -3.15 9.86
CA MET A 718 -2.64 -3.22 8.87
C MET A 718 -3.62 -2.03 8.95
N PHE A 719 -3.91 -1.52 10.15
CA PHE A 719 -5.00 -0.58 10.38
C PHE A 719 -4.56 0.69 11.11
N ALA A 720 -3.93 0.60 12.29
CA ALA A 720 -3.71 1.77 13.15
C ALA A 720 -2.73 2.79 12.54
N VAL A 721 -1.54 2.36 12.15
CA VAL A 721 -0.52 3.24 11.56
C VAL A 721 -0.97 3.80 10.21
N PRO A 722 -1.54 3.02 9.27
CA PRO A 722 -2.19 3.55 8.08
C PRO A 722 -3.24 4.64 8.38
N SER A 723 -4.12 4.41 9.35
CA SER A 723 -5.22 5.32 9.68
C SER A 723 -4.73 6.66 10.24
N VAL A 724 -3.76 6.63 11.18
CA VAL A 724 -3.15 7.86 11.70
C VAL A 724 -2.37 8.60 10.61
N MET A 725 -1.68 7.89 9.70
CA MET A 725 -0.99 8.53 8.57
C MET A 725 -1.96 9.24 7.62
N VAL A 726 -3.14 8.65 7.32
CA VAL A 726 -4.18 9.31 6.53
C VAL A 726 -4.76 10.52 7.27
N ALA A 727 -5.10 10.39 8.56
CA ALA A 727 -5.65 11.48 9.36
C ALA A 727 -4.69 12.67 9.47
N ARG A 728 -3.40 12.43 9.73
CA ARG A 728 -2.34 13.46 9.71
C ARG A 728 -2.26 14.14 8.33
N GLY A 729 -2.19 13.37 7.25
CA GLY A 729 -2.14 13.91 5.88
C GLY A 729 -3.37 14.75 5.49
N HIS A 730 -4.55 14.35 5.96
CA HIS A 730 -5.81 15.07 5.72
C HIS A 730 -5.90 16.38 6.51
N ARG A 731 -5.56 16.32 7.81
CA ARG A 731 -5.41 17.50 8.69
C ARG A 731 -4.43 18.51 8.09
N ASP A 732 -3.26 18.05 7.66
CA ASP A 732 -2.20 18.90 7.15
C ASP A 732 -2.49 19.46 5.74
N ALA A 733 -3.56 18.99 5.08
CA ALA A 733 -4.15 19.63 3.90
C ALA A 733 -5.13 20.78 4.25
N GLY A 734 -5.38 21.03 5.54
CA GLY A 734 -6.28 22.09 6.01
C GLY A 734 -7.77 21.71 5.95
N ALA A 735 -8.08 20.42 6.07
CA ALA A 735 -9.45 19.91 6.17
C ALA A 735 -9.76 19.51 7.63
N PRO A 736 -11.02 19.63 8.10
CA PRO A 736 -11.39 19.17 9.44
C PRO A 736 -11.24 17.66 9.58
N THR A 737 -10.57 17.22 10.63
CA THR A 737 -10.27 15.80 10.89
C THR A 737 -10.73 15.41 12.29
N TYR A 738 -11.28 14.20 12.44
CA TYR A 738 -11.61 13.60 13.74
C TYR A 738 -11.10 12.17 13.80
N MET A 739 -10.62 11.71 14.96
CA MET A 739 -10.24 10.31 15.18
C MET A 739 -10.90 9.69 16.40
N TYR A 740 -11.08 8.37 16.36
CA TYR A 740 -11.46 7.55 17.51
C TYR A 740 -10.64 6.26 17.63
N GLU A 741 -10.64 5.70 18.84
CA GLU A 741 -10.27 4.30 19.14
C GLU A 741 -11.48 3.65 19.82
N PHE A 742 -11.97 2.51 19.32
CA PHE A 742 -13.17 1.85 19.84
C PHE A 742 -12.82 0.65 20.74
N GLU A 743 -13.31 0.68 21.97
CA GLU A 743 -12.86 -0.14 23.10
C GLU A 743 -14.07 -0.78 23.82
N TYR A 744 -14.92 -1.50 23.07
CA TYR A 744 -16.09 -2.21 23.61
C TYR A 744 -16.18 -3.65 23.09
N ARG A 745 -16.91 -4.51 23.80
CA ARG A 745 -17.28 -5.86 23.35
C ARG A 745 -18.80 -5.92 23.25
N PRO A 746 -19.38 -5.98 22.05
CA PRO A 746 -20.82 -6.14 21.86
C PRO A 746 -21.34 -7.43 22.52
N SER A 747 -22.55 -7.40 23.07
CA SER A 747 -23.24 -8.60 23.57
C SER A 747 -23.61 -9.58 22.44
N PHE A 748 -23.61 -9.10 21.20
CA PHE A 748 -23.88 -9.87 19.98
C PHE A 748 -22.64 -10.56 19.39
N ALA A 749 -21.45 -10.36 19.97
CA ALA A 749 -20.25 -11.04 19.53
C ALA A 749 -20.37 -12.57 19.72
N SER A 750 -19.85 -13.35 18.77
CA SER A 750 -19.97 -14.81 18.78
C SER A 750 -19.47 -15.45 20.08
N ASP A 751 -20.19 -16.44 20.61
CA ASP A 751 -19.77 -17.25 21.77
C ASP A 751 -18.41 -17.94 21.57
N LEU A 752 -17.99 -18.13 20.31
CA LEU A 752 -16.69 -18.69 19.94
C LEU A 752 -15.52 -17.70 20.10
N ARG A 753 -15.80 -16.41 20.29
CA ARG A 753 -14.78 -15.37 20.48
C ARG A 753 -14.32 -15.33 21.95
N PRO A 754 -13.03 -15.51 22.26
CA PRO A 754 -12.53 -15.46 23.63
C PRO A 754 -12.96 -14.19 24.37
N GLN A 755 -13.44 -14.32 25.60
CA GLN A 755 -14.05 -13.22 26.37
C GLN A 755 -13.08 -12.06 26.67
N THR A 756 -11.77 -12.28 26.54
CA THR A 756 -10.73 -11.25 26.66
C THR A 756 -10.63 -10.31 25.46
N VAL A 757 -11.23 -10.65 24.30
CA VAL A 757 -11.16 -9.83 23.09
C VAL A 757 -12.18 -8.68 23.15
N LEU A 758 -11.69 -7.44 23.07
CA LEU A 758 -12.41 -6.17 23.21
C LEU A 758 -12.03 -5.26 22.03
N GLY A 759 -13.00 -4.70 21.32
CA GLY A 759 -12.74 -3.92 20.11
C GLY A 759 -12.10 -4.79 19.01
N ASP A 760 -12.70 -5.94 18.74
CA ASP A 760 -12.34 -6.75 17.56
C ASP A 760 -12.73 -6.00 16.28
N HIS A 761 -12.24 -6.43 15.12
CA HIS A 761 -12.61 -5.81 13.84
C HIS A 761 -14.13 -5.86 13.63
N GLY A 762 -14.76 -4.71 13.31
CA GLY A 762 -16.21 -4.59 13.12
C GLY A 762 -17.07 -4.43 14.39
N ASP A 763 -16.49 -4.41 15.60
CA ASP A 763 -17.27 -4.23 16.85
C ASP A 763 -18.00 -2.88 16.94
N GLU A 764 -17.49 -1.83 16.28
CA GLU A 764 -18.11 -0.51 16.26
C GLU A 764 -19.41 -0.49 15.45
N VAL A 765 -19.50 -1.32 14.40
CA VAL A 765 -20.63 -1.41 13.46
C VAL A 765 -21.95 -1.66 14.20
N PHE A 766 -21.96 -2.52 15.22
CA PHE A 766 -23.15 -2.78 16.03
C PHE A 766 -23.66 -1.53 16.74
N SER A 767 -22.76 -0.65 17.18
CA SER A 767 -23.09 0.63 17.82
C SER A 767 -23.54 1.67 16.80
N VAL A 768 -22.85 1.76 15.64
CA VAL A 768 -23.15 2.68 14.53
C VAL A 768 -24.51 2.39 13.88
N PHE A 769 -24.85 1.12 13.71
CA PHE A 769 -26.10 0.68 13.08
C PHE A 769 -27.23 0.35 14.07
N GLY A 770 -27.09 0.67 15.35
CA GLY A 770 -28.17 0.56 16.32
C GLY A 770 -28.63 -0.87 16.61
N ALA A 771 -27.73 -1.86 16.62
CA ALA A 771 -28.06 -3.25 16.92
C ALA A 771 -28.83 -3.45 18.25
N PRO A 772 -28.56 -2.70 19.34
CA PRO A 772 -29.37 -2.74 20.58
C PRO A 772 -30.85 -2.38 20.43
N PHE A 773 -31.25 -1.75 19.32
CA PHE A 773 -32.64 -1.39 19.04
C PHE A 773 -33.34 -2.39 18.10
N LEU A 774 -32.64 -3.46 17.70
CA LEU A 774 -33.11 -4.47 16.75
C LEU A 774 -32.94 -5.90 17.27
N LYS A 775 -31.81 -6.21 17.91
CA LYS A 775 -31.52 -7.49 18.58
C LYS A 775 -32.00 -7.49 20.03
N GLU A 776 -32.20 -8.68 20.58
CA GLU A 776 -32.44 -8.88 22.03
C GLU A 776 -31.12 -9.11 22.77
N GLY A 777 -31.10 -8.93 24.10
CA GLY A 777 -29.96 -9.23 24.97
C GLY A 777 -29.05 -8.04 25.33
N ALA A 778 -29.23 -6.89 24.67
CA ALA A 778 -28.43 -5.69 24.91
C ALA A 778 -28.53 -5.17 26.36
N SER A 779 -27.43 -4.64 26.90
CA SER A 779 -27.43 -3.97 28.20
C SER A 779 -27.89 -2.51 28.09
N GLU A 780 -28.26 -1.87 29.21
CA GLU A 780 -28.55 -0.43 29.24
C GLU A 780 -27.30 0.40 28.88
N GLU A 781 -26.11 -0.07 29.27
CA GLU A 781 -24.82 0.53 28.90
C GLU A 781 -24.60 0.49 27.39
N GLU A 782 -24.74 -0.69 26.77
CA GLU A 782 -24.56 -0.92 25.33
C GLU A 782 -25.62 -0.14 24.50
N THR A 783 -26.86 -0.08 25.00
CA THR A 783 -27.94 0.71 24.41
C THR A 783 -27.63 2.20 24.43
N ASN A 784 -27.05 2.70 25.52
CA ASN A 784 -26.64 4.10 25.64
C ASN A 784 -25.36 4.41 24.84
N LEU A 785 -24.41 3.48 24.77
CA LEU A 785 -23.22 3.55 23.91
C LEU A 785 -23.64 3.66 22.43
N SER A 786 -24.50 2.77 21.94
CA SER A 786 -25.00 2.83 20.57
C SER A 786 -25.77 4.13 20.29
N ARG A 787 -26.62 4.59 21.22
CA ARG A 787 -27.29 5.89 21.10
C ARG A 787 -26.28 7.04 20.95
N MET A 788 -25.21 7.05 21.75
CA MET A 788 -24.16 8.05 21.70
C MET A 788 -23.35 7.99 20.39
N VAL A 789 -22.98 6.79 19.93
CA VAL A 789 -22.26 6.57 18.66
C VAL A 789 -23.09 7.03 17.46
N MET A 790 -24.35 6.58 17.34
CA MET A 790 -25.27 7.07 16.30
C MET A 790 -25.37 8.60 16.32
N ARG A 791 -25.47 9.21 17.52
CA ARG A 791 -25.56 10.66 17.68
C ARG A 791 -24.31 11.38 17.19
N PHE A 792 -23.11 10.90 17.51
CA PHE A 792 -21.85 11.45 17.02
C PHE A 792 -21.75 11.35 15.49
N TRP A 793 -22.04 10.17 14.91
CA TRP A 793 -21.99 9.92 13.47
C TRP A 793 -22.98 10.81 12.71
N ALA A 794 -24.21 10.95 13.22
CA ALA A 794 -25.22 11.80 12.61
C ALA A 794 -24.96 13.30 12.80
N ASN A 795 -24.41 13.74 13.95
CA ASN A 795 -23.93 15.12 14.12
C ASN A 795 -22.82 15.44 13.13
N PHE A 796 -21.86 14.53 12.96
CA PHE A 796 -20.85 14.66 11.94
C PHE A 796 -21.50 14.73 10.55
N ALA A 797 -22.44 13.84 10.20
CA ALA A 797 -23.14 13.86 8.93
C ALA A 797 -23.96 15.15 8.65
N ARG A 798 -24.49 15.81 9.70
CA ARG A 798 -25.14 17.13 9.63
C ARG A 798 -24.15 18.27 9.42
N ASN A 799 -23.11 18.31 10.25
CA ASN A 799 -22.34 19.52 10.52
C ASN A 799 -20.92 19.46 9.95
N GLY A 800 -20.28 18.29 9.97
CA GLY A 800 -18.83 18.12 9.74
C GLY A 800 -18.04 18.08 11.05
N ASN A 801 -18.74 17.99 12.18
CA ASN A 801 -18.22 17.96 13.54
C ASN A 801 -19.17 17.07 14.37
N PRO A 802 -18.67 16.05 15.10
CA PRO A 802 -19.52 15.10 15.83
C PRO A 802 -20.14 15.67 17.11
N ASN A 803 -19.63 16.78 17.65
CA ASN A 803 -20.09 17.34 18.91
C ASN A 803 -21.56 17.81 18.87
N GLY A 804 -22.21 17.77 20.04
CA GLY A 804 -23.56 18.27 20.28
C GLY A 804 -23.97 18.13 21.74
N ASP A 805 -25.08 18.75 22.12
CA ASP A 805 -25.56 18.76 23.50
C ASP A 805 -25.78 17.35 24.07
N GLY A 806 -25.33 17.13 25.31
CA GLY A 806 -25.47 15.85 26.02
C GLY A 806 -24.41 14.79 25.70
N LEU A 807 -23.44 15.08 24.83
CA LEU A 807 -22.35 14.16 24.48
C LEU A 807 -21.04 14.50 25.22
N PRO A 808 -20.12 13.53 25.40
CA PRO A 808 -18.72 13.81 25.66
C PRO A 808 -18.13 14.73 24.58
N HIS A 809 -17.22 15.63 24.96
CA HIS A 809 -16.54 16.48 23.99
C HIS A 809 -15.55 15.65 23.17
N TRP A 810 -15.75 15.61 21.86
CA TRP A 810 -14.81 15.02 20.90
C TRP A 810 -13.90 16.13 20.35
N PRO A 811 -12.59 16.13 20.66
CA PRO A 811 -11.67 17.12 20.11
C PRO A 811 -11.54 16.98 18.59
N GLU A 812 -11.28 18.10 17.90
CA GLU A 812 -10.80 18.04 16.51
C GLU A 812 -9.34 17.53 16.51
N TYR A 813 -9.01 16.68 15.54
CA TYR A 813 -7.67 16.10 15.38
C TYR A 813 -6.73 17.15 14.75
N ASP A 814 -6.42 18.17 15.54
CA ASP A 814 -5.52 19.27 15.19
C ASP A 814 -4.04 18.90 15.45
N GLN A 815 -3.16 19.89 15.60
CA GLN A 815 -1.73 19.66 15.90
C GLN A 815 -1.47 19.13 17.33
N LYS A 816 -2.51 19.01 18.18
CA LYS A 816 -2.47 18.29 19.46
C LYS A 816 -2.89 16.83 19.33
N GLU A 817 -3.38 16.42 18.16
CA GLU A 817 -3.80 15.05 17.83
C GLU A 817 -4.84 14.48 18.79
N GLY A 818 -5.81 15.33 19.16
CA GLY A 818 -6.92 14.95 20.02
C GLY A 818 -7.84 13.93 19.35
N TYR A 819 -8.16 12.86 20.05
CA TYR A 819 -9.07 11.80 19.61
C TYR A 819 -10.05 11.41 20.72
N LEU A 820 -11.08 10.63 20.39
CA LEU A 820 -12.03 10.10 21.38
C LEU A 820 -11.83 8.59 21.57
N GLN A 821 -11.59 8.15 22.79
CA GLN A 821 -11.74 6.76 23.19
C GLN A 821 -13.24 6.48 23.40
N ILE A 822 -13.79 5.51 22.68
CA ILE A 822 -15.22 5.19 22.66
C ILE A 822 -15.44 3.80 23.29
N GLY A 823 -16.27 3.71 24.32
CA GLY A 823 -16.56 2.45 25.01
C GLY A 823 -17.35 2.63 26.30
N ALA A 824 -17.15 1.73 27.27
CA ALA A 824 -17.85 1.77 28.57
C ALA A 824 -17.52 3.03 29.39
N THR A 825 -16.34 3.62 29.19
CA THR A 825 -16.00 4.97 29.67
C THR A 825 -15.40 5.75 28.51
N ASN A 826 -16.05 6.87 28.15
CA ASN A 826 -15.70 7.66 26.98
C ASN A 826 -14.79 8.81 27.39
N GLN A 827 -13.60 8.91 26.78
CA GLN A 827 -12.56 9.85 27.19
C GLN A 827 -11.91 10.53 26.00
N ALA A 828 -11.80 11.87 26.05
CA ALA A 828 -10.95 12.61 25.13
C ALA A 828 -9.47 12.36 25.48
N ALA A 829 -8.71 11.90 24.51
CA ALA A 829 -7.29 11.58 24.61
C ALA A 829 -6.50 12.31 23.51
N ALA A 830 -5.18 12.11 23.47
CA ALA A 830 -4.30 12.76 22.50
C ALA A 830 -3.16 11.82 22.08
N GLY A 831 -2.72 11.92 20.82
CA GLY A 831 -1.60 11.12 20.29
C GLY A 831 -1.94 9.64 20.14
N LEU A 832 -3.07 9.32 19.50
CA LEU A 832 -3.47 7.93 19.22
C LEU A 832 -2.33 7.18 18.54
N LYS A 833 -1.83 6.11 19.21
CA LYS A 833 -0.73 5.27 18.74
C LYS A 833 0.53 6.07 18.37
N ASP A 834 0.76 7.26 18.95
CA ASP A 834 1.85 8.14 18.49
C ASP A 834 3.25 7.52 18.66
N LYS A 835 3.50 6.71 19.70
CA LYS A 835 4.78 5.99 19.85
C LYS A 835 4.96 4.87 18.82
N GLU A 836 3.87 4.35 18.30
CA GLU A 836 3.82 3.24 17.34
C GLU A 836 3.96 3.85 15.95
N VAL A 837 3.21 4.90 15.65
CA VAL A 837 3.31 5.68 14.41
C VAL A 837 4.66 6.37 14.32
N ALA A 838 5.20 6.97 15.40
CA ALA A 838 6.55 7.53 15.40
C ALA A 838 7.59 6.44 15.20
N PHE A 839 7.49 5.30 15.87
CA PHE A 839 8.38 4.15 15.65
C PHE A 839 8.33 3.64 14.20
N TRP A 840 7.13 3.34 13.67
CA TRP A 840 6.96 2.81 12.32
C TRP A 840 7.28 3.87 11.25
N THR A 841 7.03 5.15 11.50
CA THR A 841 7.44 6.26 10.61
C THR A 841 8.95 6.44 10.65
N GLU A 842 9.59 6.41 11.83
CA GLU A 842 11.04 6.51 11.96
C GLU A 842 11.74 5.28 11.38
N LEU A 843 11.20 4.07 11.57
CA LEU A 843 11.71 2.84 10.94
C LEU A 843 11.64 2.96 9.41
N ARG A 844 10.47 3.37 8.87
CA ARG A 844 10.27 3.67 7.44
C ARG A 844 11.12 4.85 6.95
N ALA A 845 11.47 5.80 7.82
CA ALA A 845 12.25 7.00 7.50
C ALA A 845 13.77 6.85 7.72
N ARG A 846 14.24 5.84 8.47
CA ARG A 846 15.63 5.36 8.45
C ARG A 846 15.85 4.59 7.14
N VAL A 847 14.93 3.67 6.83
CA VAL A 847 14.76 3.00 5.52
C VAL A 847 14.59 3.96 4.32
N ALA A 848 14.26 5.24 4.56
CA ALA A 848 14.20 6.31 3.56
C ALA A 848 15.18 7.49 3.80
N GLY A 849 16.03 7.40 4.83
CA GLY A 849 16.95 8.44 5.30
C GLY A 849 18.42 8.05 5.15
N GLU A 850 18.71 6.75 5.27
CA GLU A 850 19.83 6.08 4.57
C GLU A 850 19.78 6.37 3.05
N LYS A 851 18.59 6.73 2.55
CA LYS A 851 18.34 7.23 1.20
C LYS A 851 18.24 8.76 1.19
N SER A 852 19.14 9.46 1.88
CA SER A 852 19.29 10.91 1.72
C SER A 852 20.72 11.43 1.94
N PRO A 853 21.59 11.37 0.92
CA PRO A 853 22.62 12.40 0.76
C PRO A 853 21.95 13.79 0.55
N GLN A 854 22.53 14.96 0.88
CA GLN A 854 23.86 15.52 0.48
C GLN A 854 23.97 17.01 0.99
N SER A 855 25.13 17.71 0.82
CA SER A 855 25.54 19.11 1.20
C SER A 855 26.07 19.37 2.65
N ASP A 856 27.07 20.22 2.96
CA ASP A 856 28.01 21.05 2.14
C ASP A 856 29.39 21.31 2.86
N HIS A 857 30.47 21.52 2.07
CA HIS A 857 31.86 22.03 2.32
C HIS A 857 32.94 21.10 2.94
N THR A 858 34.22 20.98 2.48
CA THR A 858 35.01 21.80 1.50
C THR A 858 36.29 21.18 0.80
N GLU A 859 36.47 21.45 -0.52
CA GLU A 859 37.67 21.42 -1.44
C GLU A 859 38.30 20.13 -2.01
N LEU A 860 38.56 20.00 -3.33
CA LEU A 860 38.21 20.71 -4.58
C LEU A 860 38.34 19.65 -5.73
#